data_AF-A0A947G6D7-F1
#
_entry.id   AF-A0A947G6D7-F1
#
_cell.length_a   1.000
_cell.length_b   1.000
_cell.length_c   1.000
_cell.angle_alpha   90.00
_cell.angle_beta   90.00
_cell.angle_gamma   90.00
#
_symmetry.space_group_name_H-M   'P 1'
#
loop_
_entity.id
_entity.type
_entity.pdbx_description
1 polymer ?
#
loop_
_entity_poly.entity_id
_entity_poly.type
_entity_poly.pdbx_seq_one_letter_code
_entity_poly.pdbx_strand_id
1 'polypeptide(L)'
;MRAWFIGCLAALVACAPDFPDTREVIEAQSFGTEVVNLLCKRIAYLEDLGDGDGVTDVRGDRYRQTCRDGSDPGVDAPASLRALIAARPELIAAIDTTVPDGELRTLQAIVTNEGVLALYDDGTMARAVTGLGDMLLALGEDGEVSGALAGFNQRLGYAPRALGPGLIRASVDYPELAGLLRDLPALLGAGGPGAEGWLILEDGLAASIGNASAPEDRLAADRTATLALDLLLSERPGLGTGQPVWLVARDARGQAVVDTSGGLPGLFVDDDGDGLADIDPVGRFVGPDGEPVGIPPFAVADDPWPFRDGEGRALVSDGGPLAFEYRDLDQTLLSALIRDTRALFDEGGGAVEMMYGAGVLMGDRVEVSRSYDDGTEVVYTGFQAGTEALLDIAYGYIGILAAPNIDDVLEVGRQLVTAREQEAARLMEAMVAAARSTDAFPEALMDPDSPIWDDMAPIIRQILEVDGLAEDIIRSLEDPRAKILGPRLAEFMTYTDEFDYDENQSGFPVVGSLATTVDRSQNDTGANRSLMRRMLHAIADAYGTTVCNKQDAVIQIVGIDLRTFDECTLLQIDDVGVFFLQSMARAKNPFFPIGSFYLNRPKAEFPLDTGGGAIGLAIDLAIDGGAMESLSGIDGLGRHPSPQSLGRLLFLDPAPTFVSDLTDPIRTKFGDRFIDKHPNTLAAWDLGGFYDGMQAVVQPFADHDSEQLLLDLLVVLHSHWPSRQSEMQQSDPAAVDYAWASNLVSYEPAIAEVLANGDLLDALVDTAPALNGISTPGGDFPEVLADAARFLFALDPDLRGRSGGAASQTSDGRTIDTLSPWQVLADGYERKTRIALADPGGADAWDRGTRRMVDTLMRGEDDGGWQFSNPNFPVLSVALIDFVGARVADHRTAGDLEEWIYGELPADVDRLLGSPIFAGTADLAAAMAGPDGAAARAQLDGLMLFLLSPNTVVQATTLAAVSDLLQLQLDDDQVVPLARAVGPFLGREVGMVDGFLTLTARAGAADTTEFLPRMIRTLYLGDSATIDVILTGVEDVQRRDPVGAAGAPLEPADFAAVLTGVGGFFRDEARGFHKFVNIVE
;
A
#
# COMPACT_ATOMS: atom_id res chain seq x y z
N MET A 1 -18.46 19.41 20.88
CA MET A 1 -19.57 18.98 21.77
C MET A 1 -20.60 18.07 21.11
N ARG A 2 -21.02 18.29 19.85
CA ARG A 2 -22.10 17.52 19.19
C ARG A 2 -21.85 15.99 19.00
N ALA A 3 -20.58 15.55 18.98
CA ALA A 3 -20.20 14.13 18.88
C ALA A 3 -20.23 13.36 20.23
N TRP A 4 -20.15 14.06 21.37
CA TRP A 4 -19.92 13.45 22.69
C TRP A 4 -21.21 13.06 23.43
N PHE A 5 -22.37 13.44 22.89
CA PHE A 5 -23.66 13.33 23.57
C PHE A 5 -24.38 11.98 23.41
N ILE A 6 -23.89 11.06 22.56
CA ILE A 6 -24.51 9.73 22.37
C ILE A 6 -24.44 8.90 23.67
N GLY A 7 -23.30 8.94 24.36
CA GLY A 7 -23.13 8.31 25.68
C GLY A 7 -24.02 8.94 26.75
N CYS A 8 -24.31 10.24 26.65
CA CYS A 8 -25.21 10.96 27.55
C CYS A 8 -26.69 10.58 27.34
N LEU A 9 -27.12 10.43 26.10
CA LEU A 9 -28.51 10.16 25.76
C LEU A 9 -28.88 8.68 25.89
N ALA A 10 -28.00 7.75 25.51
CA ALA A 10 -28.24 6.32 25.73
C ALA A 10 -28.38 5.99 27.23
N ALA A 11 -27.69 6.75 28.07
CA ALA A 11 -27.74 6.61 29.51
C ALA A 11 -29.02 7.26 30.09
N LEU A 12 -29.50 8.38 29.52
CA LEU A 12 -30.75 9.04 29.93
C LEU A 12 -32.01 8.23 29.60
N VAL A 13 -31.88 7.20 28.76
CA VAL A 13 -32.99 6.53 28.09
C VAL A 13 -33.07 5.08 28.57
N ALA A 14 -33.22 4.89 29.87
CA ALA A 14 -33.52 3.60 30.49
C ALA A 14 -34.63 3.90 31.49
N CYS A 15 -35.85 3.33 31.43
CA CYS A 15 -36.94 3.59 32.42
C CYS A 15 -38.16 2.65 32.24
N ALA A 16 -38.57 1.89 33.28
CA ALA A 16 -39.98 1.74 33.75
C ALA A 16 -40.11 0.73 34.96
N PRO A 17 -41.26 0.69 35.70
CA PRO A 17 -41.29 0.27 37.13
C PRO A 17 -42.13 -0.99 37.48
N ASP A 18 -41.95 -1.49 38.72
CA ASP A 18 -43.00 -2.05 39.59
C ASP A 18 -42.73 -1.66 41.07
N PHE A 19 -43.62 -0.87 41.71
CA PHE A 19 -43.47 -0.42 43.11
C PHE A 19 -44.83 -0.45 43.87
N PRO A 20 -44.82 -0.50 45.23
CA PRO A 20 -45.87 -1.09 46.05
C PRO A 20 -47.21 -0.32 46.15
N ASP A 21 -48.25 -1.11 46.44
CA ASP A 21 -49.72 -0.93 46.49
C ASP A 21 -50.37 0.37 47.04
N THR A 22 -49.66 1.47 47.31
CA THR A 22 -50.32 2.71 47.75
C THR A 22 -49.63 3.99 47.27
N ARG A 23 -50.12 4.60 46.17
CA ARG A 23 -50.06 6.04 45.91
C ARG A 23 -51.21 6.51 45.00
N GLU A 24 -51.67 7.73 45.25
CA GLU A 24 -52.78 8.40 44.54
C GLU A 24 -52.53 8.52 43.04
N VAL A 25 -53.60 8.41 42.25
CA VAL A 25 -53.62 8.48 40.79
C VAL A 25 -53.13 9.86 40.32
N ILE A 26 -51.95 9.90 39.71
CA ILE A 26 -51.42 11.06 38.96
C ILE A 26 -51.70 10.77 37.47
N GLU A 27 -52.18 11.77 36.72
CA GLU A 27 -52.33 11.69 35.26
C GLU A 27 -51.00 11.26 34.61
N ALA A 28 -51.05 10.31 33.67
CA ALA A 28 -49.86 9.82 32.96
C ALA A 28 -49.18 10.98 32.20
N GLN A 29 -47.95 11.32 32.58
CA GLN A 29 -47.09 12.29 31.89
C GLN A 29 -46.20 11.55 30.88
N SER A 30 -45.77 12.23 29.81
CA SER A 30 -44.82 11.66 28.84
C SER A 30 -43.43 11.52 29.44
N PHE A 31 -42.60 10.67 28.83
CA PHE A 31 -41.22 10.44 29.28
C PHE A 31 -40.38 11.74 29.30
N GLY A 32 -40.43 12.53 28.23
CA GLY A 32 -39.76 13.82 28.12
C GLY A 32 -40.23 14.81 29.19
N THR A 33 -41.52 14.77 29.56
CA THR A 33 -42.02 15.57 30.68
C THR A 33 -41.32 15.20 31.99
N GLU A 34 -41.17 13.90 32.28
CA GLU A 34 -40.50 13.47 33.52
C GLU A 34 -39.01 13.81 33.53
N VAL A 35 -38.31 13.61 32.40
CA VAL A 35 -36.89 13.98 32.26
C VAL A 35 -36.69 15.47 32.51
N VAL A 36 -37.46 16.35 31.86
CA VAL A 36 -37.32 17.80 32.04
C VAL A 36 -37.75 18.25 33.44
N ASN A 37 -38.75 17.59 34.06
CA ASN A 37 -39.13 17.86 35.44
C ASN A 37 -38.00 17.53 36.41
N LEU A 38 -37.26 16.43 36.19
CA LEU A 38 -36.11 16.05 37.01
C LEU A 38 -34.93 17.01 36.83
N LEU A 39 -34.63 17.41 35.58
CA LEU A 39 -33.63 18.43 35.28
C LEU A 39 -33.97 19.76 35.99
N CYS A 40 -35.23 20.18 35.94
CA CYS A 40 -35.71 21.38 36.62
C CYS A 40 -35.52 21.32 38.13
N LYS A 41 -35.88 20.19 38.76
CA LYS A 41 -35.67 19.98 40.20
C LYS A 41 -34.18 20.02 40.57
N ARG A 42 -33.30 19.49 39.73
CA ARG A 42 -31.85 19.54 39.94
C ARG A 42 -31.34 20.97 39.85
N ILE A 43 -31.66 21.70 38.80
CA ILE A 43 -31.23 23.10 38.62
C ILE A 43 -31.72 23.96 39.78
N ALA A 44 -33.01 23.86 40.13
CA ALA A 44 -33.59 24.58 41.26
C ALA A 44 -32.83 24.30 42.58
N TYR A 45 -32.41 23.06 42.81
CA TYR A 45 -31.62 22.69 43.98
C TYR A 45 -30.20 23.24 43.96
N LEU A 46 -29.51 23.17 42.82
CA LEU A 46 -28.12 23.64 42.71
C LEU A 46 -28.02 25.16 42.85
N GLU A 47 -28.98 25.89 42.28
CA GLU A 47 -29.05 27.35 42.40
C GLU A 47 -29.35 27.80 43.84
N ASP A 48 -30.23 27.08 44.53
CA ASP A 48 -30.55 27.31 45.95
C ASP A 48 -29.42 26.85 46.90
N LEU A 49 -28.54 25.95 46.44
CA LEU A 49 -27.29 25.64 47.14
C LEU A 49 -26.23 26.75 46.94
N GLY A 50 -26.25 27.42 45.79
CA GLY A 50 -25.29 28.45 45.39
C GLY A 50 -25.63 29.87 45.82
N ASP A 51 -26.88 30.14 46.25
CA ASP A 51 -27.35 31.49 46.59
C ASP A 51 -26.77 32.07 47.90
N GLY A 52 -26.13 31.23 48.72
CA GLY A 52 -25.40 31.62 49.91
C GLY A 52 -26.28 32.11 51.07
N ASP A 53 -27.59 31.87 51.04
CA ASP A 53 -28.53 32.33 52.07
C ASP A 53 -28.52 31.45 53.34
N GLY A 54 -27.85 30.30 53.26
CA GLY A 54 -27.68 29.34 54.35
C GLY A 54 -28.90 28.44 54.62
N VAL A 55 -29.93 28.49 53.77
CA VAL A 55 -31.20 27.75 53.88
C VAL A 55 -31.48 27.02 52.57
N THR A 56 -30.90 25.83 52.40
CA THR A 56 -31.19 24.99 51.23
C THR A 56 -32.57 24.32 51.34
N ASP A 57 -33.44 24.54 50.38
CA ASP A 57 -34.70 23.86 50.13
C ASP A 57 -34.45 22.43 49.63
N VAL A 58 -34.06 21.56 50.56
CA VAL A 58 -33.84 20.13 50.30
C VAL A 58 -35.12 19.42 49.82
N ARG A 59 -36.30 19.99 50.09
CA ARG A 59 -37.61 19.43 49.69
C ARG A 59 -38.02 19.87 48.28
N GLY A 60 -37.33 20.86 47.70
CA GLY A 60 -37.66 21.47 46.43
C GLY A 60 -39.07 22.05 46.41
N ASP A 61 -39.59 22.52 47.56
CA ASP A 61 -40.92 23.13 47.69
C ASP A 61 -41.05 24.43 46.86
N ARG A 62 -40.00 25.26 46.82
CA ARG A 62 -39.96 26.63 46.27
C ARG A 62 -40.32 26.69 44.78
N TYR A 63 -39.77 25.77 43.98
CA TYR A 63 -40.00 25.69 42.54
C TYR A 63 -40.73 24.41 42.11
N ARG A 64 -41.31 23.65 43.05
CA ARG A 64 -41.96 22.36 42.76
C ARG A 64 -43.04 22.49 41.69
N GLN A 65 -43.88 23.51 41.82
CA GLN A 65 -45.03 23.70 40.94
C GLN A 65 -44.57 24.11 39.54
N THR A 66 -43.68 25.11 39.45
CA THR A 66 -42.98 25.49 38.22
C THR A 66 -42.36 24.29 37.51
N CYS A 67 -41.61 23.46 38.22
CA CYS A 67 -41.01 22.26 37.62
C CYS A 67 -42.03 21.18 37.23
N ARG A 68 -43.26 21.21 37.75
CA ARG A 68 -44.29 20.21 37.44
C ARG A 68 -45.15 20.60 36.25
N ASP A 69 -45.55 21.87 36.17
CA ASP A 69 -46.51 22.35 35.18
C ASP A 69 -45.93 23.39 34.20
N GLY A 70 -44.67 23.79 34.36
CA GLY A 70 -44.03 24.81 33.53
C GLY A 70 -44.55 26.22 33.78
N SER A 71 -45.22 26.46 34.91
CA SER A 71 -45.67 27.80 35.29
C SER A 71 -44.51 28.79 35.40
N ASP A 72 -44.79 30.08 35.13
CA ASP A 72 -43.78 31.14 35.17
C ASP A 72 -43.04 31.14 36.51
N PRO A 73 -41.70 30.92 36.52
CA PRO A 73 -40.90 30.90 37.75
C PRO A 73 -40.77 32.29 38.40
N GLY A 74 -41.15 33.37 37.69
CA GLY A 74 -41.01 34.75 38.15
C GLY A 74 -39.63 35.36 37.85
N VAL A 75 -39.54 36.70 37.87
CA VAL A 75 -38.31 37.44 37.52
C VAL A 75 -37.16 37.23 38.50
N ASP A 76 -37.46 36.85 39.75
CA ASP A 76 -36.48 36.62 40.81
C ASP A 76 -35.95 35.17 40.82
N ALA A 77 -36.39 34.33 39.86
CA ALA A 77 -35.87 32.98 39.71
C ALA A 77 -34.48 32.95 39.07
N PRO A 78 -33.66 31.92 39.40
CA PRO A 78 -32.36 31.72 38.79
C PRO A 78 -32.41 31.74 37.25
N ALA A 79 -31.36 32.29 36.63
CA ALA A 79 -31.33 32.49 35.17
C ALA A 79 -31.40 31.15 34.41
N SER A 80 -30.66 30.14 34.86
CA SER A 80 -30.68 28.77 34.33
C SER A 80 -32.07 28.13 34.43
N LEU A 81 -32.80 28.34 35.54
CA LEU A 81 -34.17 27.87 35.72
C LEU A 81 -35.13 28.55 34.74
N ARG A 82 -35.00 29.87 34.54
CA ARG A 82 -35.80 30.62 33.56
C ARG A 82 -35.53 30.15 32.13
N ALA A 83 -34.25 29.94 31.78
CA ALA A 83 -33.86 29.41 30.47
C ALA A 83 -34.42 28.00 30.23
N LEU A 84 -34.37 27.11 31.24
CA LEU A 84 -34.93 25.76 31.12
C LEU A 84 -36.44 25.78 30.90
N ILE A 85 -37.17 26.64 31.63
CA ILE A 85 -38.62 26.78 31.44
C ILE A 85 -38.96 27.33 30.05
N ALA A 86 -38.13 28.23 29.50
CA ALA A 86 -38.28 28.73 28.14
C ALA A 86 -38.05 27.62 27.09
N ALA A 87 -37.01 26.79 27.25
CA ALA A 87 -36.70 25.67 26.37
C ALA A 87 -37.59 24.42 26.58
N ARG A 88 -38.37 24.38 27.68
CA ARG A 88 -39.15 23.21 28.11
C ARG A 88 -40.02 22.57 27.03
N PRO A 89 -40.84 23.33 26.24
CA PRO A 89 -41.72 22.71 25.25
C PRO A 89 -40.93 21.98 24.15
N GLU A 90 -39.84 22.59 23.68
CA GLU A 90 -39.00 22.04 22.61
C GLU A 90 -38.18 20.85 23.10
N LEU A 91 -37.63 20.93 24.32
CA LEU A 91 -36.91 19.81 24.95
C LEU A 91 -37.82 18.61 25.21
N ILE A 92 -39.04 18.82 25.71
CA ILE A 92 -40.02 17.72 25.90
C ILE A 92 -40.36 17.08 24.55
N ALA A 93 -40.70 17.89 23.55
CA ALA A 93 -41.03 17.39 22.22
C ALA A 93 -39.87 16.62 21.59
N ALA A 94 -38.64 17.10 21.76
CA ALA A 94 -37.43 16.44 21.29
C ALA A 94 -37.24 15.07 21.97
N ILE A 95 -37.30 15.02 23.30
CA ILE A 95 -37.13 13.76 24.05
C ILE A 95 -38.23 12.75 23.71
N ASP A 96 -39.49 13.18 23.66
CA ASP A 96 -40.64 12.33 23.32
C ASP A 96 -40.61 11.84 21.86
N THR A 97 -40.00 12.62 20.96
CA THR A 97 -39.77 12.19 19.57
C THR A 97 -38.71 11.09 19.52
N THR A 98 -37.64 11.24 20.30
CA THR A 98 -36.55 10.25 20.37
C THR A 98 -37.02 8.94 21.00
N VAL A 99 -37.86 9.04 22.04
CA VAL A 99 -38.37 7.90 22.83
C VAL A 99 -39.88 8.00 22.95
N PRO A 100 -40.64 7.52 21.95
CA PRO A 100 -42.10 7.57 22.00
C PRO A 100 -42.65 6.70 23.14
N ASP A 101 -43.76 7.13 23.76
CA ASP A 101 -44.42 6.41 24.88
C ASP A 101 -44.66 4.92 24.60
N GLY A 102 -44.93 4.56 23.34
CA GLY A 102 -45.15 3.17 22.91
C GLY A 102 -43.93 2.26 23.03
N GLU A 103 -42.73 2.84 23.00
CA GLU A 103 -41.44 2.12 22.99
C GLU A 103 -40.76 2.07 24.36
N LEU A 104 -41.30 2.75 25.38
CA LEU A 104 -40.74 2.76 26.74
C LEU A 104 -40.60 1.35 27.34
N ARG A 105 -41.54 0.45 27.04
CA ARG A 105 -41.47 -0.96 27.50
C ARG A 105 -40.34 -1.74 26.83
N THR A 106 -40.09 -1.46 25.54
CA THR A 106 -38.98 -2.07 24.78
C THR A 106 -37.66 -1.65 25.42
N LEU A 107 -37.54 -0.37 25.69
CA LEU A 107 -36.36 0.22 26.30
C LEU A 107 -36.10 -0.29 27.72
N GLN A 108 -37.15 -0.35 28.55
CA GLN A 108 -37.08 -0.95 29.88
C GLN A 108 -36.55 -2.39 29.80
N ALA A 109 -37.06 -3.20 28.86
CA ALA A 109 -36.62 -4.58 28.71
C ALA A 109 -35.13 -4.73 28.34
N ILE A 110 -34.58 -3.78 27.57
CA ILE A 110 -33.16 -3.74 27.22
C ILE A 110 -32.30 -3.42 28.44
N VAL A 111 -32.66 -2.37 29.19
CA VAL A 111 -31.83 -1.82 30.28
C VAL A 111 -31.92 -2.63 31.57
N THR A 112 -33.02 -3.38 31.74
CA THR A 112 -33.22 -4.36 32.83
C THR A 112 -32.81 -5.77 32.45
N ASN A 113 -32.20 -5.96 31.27
CA ASN A 113 -31.64 -7.24 30.88
C ASN A 113 -30.52 -7.65 31.84
N GLU A 114 -30.43 -8.94 32.21
CA GLU A 114 -29.39 -9.46 33.12
C GLU A 114 -27.97 -9.06 32.70
N GLY A 115 -27.69 -9.02 31.40
CA GLY A 115 -26.38 -8.62 30.87
C GLY A 115 -26.06 -7.14 31.05
N VAL A 116 -27.06 -6.26 31.07
CA VAL A 116 -26.89 -4.81 31.30
C VAL A 116 -26.85 -4.51 32.80
N LEU A 117 -27.72 -5.16 33.59
CA LEU A 117 -27.71 -5.06 35.06
C LEU A 117 -26.37 -5.51 35.67
N ALA A 118 -25.75 -6.55 35.11
CA ALA A 118 -24.42 -6.99 35.54
C ALA A 118 -23.35 -5.88 35.46
N LEU A 119 -23.47 -4.92 34.52
CA LEU A 119 -22.55 -3.78 34.39
C LEU A 119 -22.71 -2.74 35.50
N TYR A 120 -23.91 -2.67 36.09
CA TYR A 120 -24.14 -1.86 37.29
C TYR A 120 -23.53 -2.55 38.51
N ASP A 121 -23.77 -3.87 38.64
CA ASP A 121 -23.27 -4.68 39.75
C ASP A 121 -21.74 -4.75 39.82
N ASP A 122 -21.06 -4.86 38.67
CA ASP A 122 -19.60 -4.95 38.59
C ASP A 122 -18.89 -3.58 38.51
N GLY A 123 -19.66 -2.50 38.49
CA GLY A 123 -19.16 -1.12 38.47
C GLY A 123 -18.64 -0.63 37.11
N THR A 124 -18.78 -1.41 36.02
CA THR A 124 -18.40 -1.00 34.67
C THR A 124 -19.18 0.23 34.21
N MET A 125 -20.51 0.24 34.41
CA MET A 125 -21.34 1.40 34.05
C MET A 125 -20.98 2.63 34.88
N ALA A 126 -20.70 2.44 36.18
CA ALA A 126 -20.29 3.53 37.06
C ALA A 126 -18.97 4.15 36.62
N ARG A 127 -17.97 3.33 36.23
CA ARG A 127 -16.69 3.80 35.67
C ARG A 127 -16.87 4.56 34.36
N ALA A 128 -17.67 4.04 33.43
CA ALA A 128 -17.93 4.70 32.14
C ALA A 128 -18.53 6.10 32.31
N VAL A 129 -19.60 6.19 33.10
CA VAL A 129 -20.30 7.45 33.42
C VAL A 129 -19.40 8.42 34.16
N THR A 130 -18.68 7.93 35.17
CA THR A 130 -17.75 8.72 35.97
C THR A 130 -16.63 9.29 35.12
N GLY A 131 -16.01 8.46 34.27
CA GLY A 131 -14.92 8.88 33.38
C GLY A 131 -15.37 9.98 32.41
N LEU A 132 -16.57 9.86 31.84
CA LEU A 132 -17.15 10.91 31.01
C LEU A 132 -17.38 12.21 31.79
N GLY A 133 -17.92 12.10 33.02
CA GLY A 133 -18.10 13.24 33.91
C GLY A 133 -16.78 13.94 34.26
N ASP A 134 -15.74 13.16 34.56
CA ASP A 134 -14.40 13.67 34.85
C ASP A 134 -13.74 14.34 33.66
N MET A 135 -13.86 13.74 32.48
CA MET A 135 -13.34 14.35 31.26
C MET A 135 -14.02 15.70 31.02
N LEU A 136 -15.35 15.76 31.08
CA LEU A 136 -16.09 17.02 30.87
C LEU A 136 -15.75 18.08 31.91
N LEU A 137 -15.58 17.70 33.18
CA LEU A 137 -15.13 18.61 34.23
C LEU A 137 -13.71 19.13 33.96
N ALA A 138 -12.77 18.24 33.64
CA ALA A 138 -11.39 18.63 33.34
C ALA A 138 -11.31 19.57 32.12
N LEU A 139 -12.07 19.28 31.06
CA LEU A 139 -12.17 20.15 29.88
C LEU A 139 -12.80 21.52 30.22
N GLY A 140 -13.78 21.55 31.12
CA GLY A 140 -14.44 22.80 31.54
C GLY A 140 -13.59 23.66 32.49
N GLU A 141 -12.68 23.05 33.24
CA GLU A 141 -11.73 23.74 34.12
C GLU A 141 -10.49 24.25 33.37
N ASP A 142 -10.24 23.75 32.16
CA ASP A 142 -9.13 24.15 31.30
C ASP A 142 -9.50 25.37 30.43
N GLY A 143 -8.79 26.48 30.68
CA GLY A 143 -8.98 27.74 29.97
C GLY A 143 -8.50 27.70 28.52
N GLU A 144 -7.48 26.90 28.20
CA GLU A 144 -6.98 26.72 26.83
C GLU A 144 -8.00 25.92 26.01
N VAL A 145 -8.57 24.86 26.59
CA VAL A 145 -9.66 24.08 25.96
C VAL A 145 -10.87 24.95 25.67
N SER A 146 -11.30 25.74 26.65
CA SER A 146 -12.45 26.64 26.49
C SER A 146 -12.20 27.72 25.43
N GLY A 147 -10.95 28.22 25.33
CA GLY A 147 -10.52 29.12 24.27
C GLY A 147 -10.52 28.47 22.89
N ALA A 148 -9.95 27.27 22.76
CA ALA A 148 -9.93 26.49 21.53
C ALA A 148 -11.35 26.17 21.02
N LEU A 149 -12.25 25.74 21.90
CA LEU A 149 -13.65 25.47 21.54
C LEU A 149 -14.39 26.74 21.07
N ALA A 150 -14.10 27.89 21.68
CA ALA A 150 -14.64 29.17 21.22
C ALA A 150 -14.10 29.57 19.84
N GLY A 151 -12.82 29.30 19.58
CA GLY A 151 -12.20 29.49 18.27
C GLY A 151 -12.85 28.63 17.18
N PHE A 152 -13.06 27.33 17.44
CA PHE A 152 -13.82 26.46 16.53
C PHE A 152 -15.24 26.98 16.27
N ASN A 153 -15.88 27.53 17.30
CA ASN A 153 -17.24 28.07 17.19
C ASN A 153 -17.34 29.30 16.27
N GLN A 154 -16.23 30.00 15.99
CA GLN A 154 -16.21 31.10 15.01
C GLN A 154 -16.17 30.62 13.55
N ARG A 155 -15.89 29.34 13.30
CA ARG A 155 -15.68 28.79 11.96
C ARG A 155 -16.97 28.27 11.31
N LEU A 156 -18.05 29.04 11.47
CA LEU A 156 -19.34 28.70 10.88
C LEU A 156 -19.29 28.88 9.34
N GLY A 157 -19.87 27.91 8.63
CA GLY A 157 -19.93 27.96 7.16
C GLY A 157 -18.63 27.56 6.47
N TYR A 158 -17.74 26.78 7.09
CA TYR A 158 -16.53 26.28 6.42
C TYR A 158 -16.82 25.13 5.44
N ALA A 159 -17.96 24.46 5.61
CA ALA A 159 -18.51 23.51 4.65
C ALA A 159 -19.94 23.93 4.25
N PRO A 160 -20.43 23.52 3.06
CA PRO A 160 -21.81 23.74 2.66
C PRO A 160 -22.79 23.19 3.68
N ARG A 161 -23.89 23.91 3.94
CA ARG A 161 -24.90 23.51 4.95
C ARG A 161 -25.48 22.10 4.72
N ALA A 162 -25.58 21.68 3.46
CA ALA A 162 -26.03 20.33 3.11
C ALA A 162 -25.09 19.21 3.60
N LEU A 163 -23.79 19.52 3.73
CA LEU A 163 -22.73 18.61 4.19
C LEU A 163 -22.39 18.79 5.67
N GLY A 164 -22.84 19.91 6.26
CA GLY A 164 -22.61 20.29 7.66
C GLY A 164 -22.94 19.25 8.74
N PRO A 165 -23.90 18.31 8.55
CA PRO A 165 -24.13 17.27 9.55
C PRO A 165 -23.00 16.23 9.71
N GLY A 166 -22.04 16.19 8.79
CA GLY A 166 -20.79 15.43 8.90
C GLY A 166 -20.93 13.90 8.89
N LEU A 167 -19.79 13.24 9.18
CA LEU A 167 -19.62 11.79 9.04
C LEU A 167 -20.51 10.97 10.00
N ILE A 168 -20.85 11.51 11.18
CA ILE A 168 -21.71 10.81 12.15
C ILE A 168 -23.11 10.63 11.56
N ARG A 169 -23.71 11.70 11.00
CA ARG A 169 -25.05 11.60 10.40
C ARG A 169 -25.05 10.67 9.20
N ALA A 170 -23.99 10.72 8.38
CA ALA A 170 -23.80 9.77 7.29
C ALA A 170 -23.76 8.31 7.80
N SER A 171 -22.96 8.03 8.83
CA SER A 171 -22.82 6.68 9.40
C SER A 171 -24.12 6.16 10.03
N VAL A 172 -24.92 7.03 10.65
CA VAL A 172 -26.23 6.66 11.23
C VAL A 172 -27.27 6.27 10.17
N ASP A 173 -27.14 6.81 8.96
CA ASP A 173 -27.98 6.45 7.82
C ASP A 173 -27.62 5.08 7.21
N TYR A 174 -26.57 4.42 7.72
CA TYR A 174 -26.18 3.08 7.28
C TYR A 174 -27.32 2.07 7.47
N PRO A 175 -27.74 1.33 6.43
CA PRO A 175 -28.89 0.42 6.51
C PRO A 175 -28.76 -0.67 7.59
N GLU A 176 -27.57 -1.25 7.75
CA GLU A 176 -27.29 -2.33 8.71
C GLU A 176 -26.72 -1.82 10.05
N LEU A 177 -27.06 -0.58 10.44
CA LEU A 177 -26.64 0.01 11.73
C LEU A 177 -26.91 -0.91 12.92
N ALA A 178 -28.00 -1.70 12.88
CA ALA A 178 -28.32 -2.68 13.91
C ALA A 178 -27.27 -3.80 14.03
N GLY A 179 -26.82 -4.35 12.90
CA GLY A 179 -25.75 -5.34 12.85
C GLY A 179 -24.43 -4.74 13.33
N LEU A 180 -24.08 -3.55 12.85
CA LEU A 180 -22.86 -2.83 13.25
C LEU A 180 -22.79 -2.61 14.77
N LEU A 181 -23.87 -2.12 15.39
CA LEU A 181 -23.92 -1.85 16.84
C LEU A 181 -23.93 -3.12 17.70
N ARG A 182 -24.19 -4.29 17.11
CA ARG A 182 -24.16 -5.58 17.81
C ARG A 182 -22.82 -6.29 17.63
N ASP A 183 -22.36 -6.41 16.40
CA ASP A 183 -21.29 -7.33 16.03
C ASP A 183 -19.90 -6.69 16.28
N LEU A 184 -19.73 -5.40 16.01
CA LEU A 184 -18.46 -4.72 16.24
C LEU A 184 -18.14 -4.56 17.74
N PRO A 185 -19.05 -4.08 18.61
CA PRO A 185 -18.79 -4.06 20.05
C PRO A 185 -18.59 -5.45 20.66
N ALA A 186 -19.21 -6.51 20.11
CA ALA A 186 -18.98 -7.89 20.56
C ALA A 186 -17.56 -8.40 20.22
N LEU A 187 -16.97 -7.93 19.11
CA LEU A 187 -15.58 -8.21 18.76
C LEU A 187 -14.59 -7.49 19.69
N LEU A 188 -14.83 -6.20 19.92
CA LEU A 188 -13.90 -5.29 20.60
C LEU A 188 -14.03 -5.32 22.12
N GLY A 189 -15.24 -5.53 22.65
CA GLY A 189 -15.52 -5.46 24.08
C GLY A 189 -14.92 -6.63 24.86
N ALA A 190 -14.90 -6.49 26.19
CA ALA A 190 -14.31 -7.47 27.10
C ALA A 190 -14.76 -8.92 26.82
N GLY A 191 -13.79 -9.79 26.50
CA GLY A 191 -14.00 -11.21 26.19
C GLY A 191 -14.22 -11.52 24.70
N GLY A 192 -14.30 -10.50 23.84
CA GLY A 192 -14.29 -10.66 22.38
C GLY A 192 -12.89 -11.01 21.84
N PRO A 193 -12.80 -11.64 20.65
CA PRO A 193 -11.52 -12.07 20.09
C PRO A 193 -10.62 -10.91 19.65
N GLY A 194 -11.15 -9.69 19.51
CA GLY A 194 -10.38 -8.48 19.19
C GLY A 194 -10.03 -7.61 20.40
N ALA A 195 -10.43 -8.00 21.61
CA ALA A 195 -10.32 -7.14 22.79
C ALA A 195 -8.88 -6.74 23.14
N GLU A 196 -7.91 -7.64 22.99
CA GLU A 196 -6.50 -7.32 23.27
C GLU A 196 -5.94 -6.31 22.27
N GLY A 197 -6.15 -6.53 20.97
CA GLY A 197 -5.76 -5.58 19.92
C GLY A 197 -6.44 -4.22 20.08
N TRP A 198 -7.71 -4.20 20.49
CA TRP A 198 -8.43 -2.97 20.83
C TRP A 198 -7.77 -2.22 21.98
N LEU A 199 -7.44 -2.89 23.09
CA LEU A 199 -6.82 -2.24 24.25
C LEU A 199 -5.43 -1.67 23.92
N ILE A 200 -4.64 -2.36 23.10
CA ILE A 200 -3.35 -1.85 22.62
C ILE A 200 -3.56 -0.59 21.77
N LEU A 201 -4.54 -0.61 20.87
CA LEU A 201 -4.90 0.54 20.04
C LEU A 201 -5.41 1.71 20.90
N GLU A 202 -6.28 1.45 21.87
CA GLU A 202 -6.83 2.43 22.81
C GLU A 202 -5.73 3.13 23.61
N ASP A 203 -4.82 2.37 24.24
CA ASP A 203 -3.70 2.93 25.00
C ASP A 203 -2.74 3.73 24.09
N GLY A 204 -2.46 3.21 22.89
CA GLY A 204 -1.62 3.89 21.91
C GLY A 204 -2.22 5.20 21.42
N LEU A 205 -3.53 5.25 21.16
CA LEU A 205 -4.26 6.46 20.79
C LEU A 205 -4.31 7.44 21.95
N ALA A 206 -4.65 6.98 23.15
CA ALA A 206 -4.70 7.81 24.35
C ALA A 206 -3.37 8.51 24.62
N ALA A 207 -2.26 7.76 24.60
CA ALA A 207 -0.92 8.31 24.81
C ALA A 207 -0.52 9.27 23.68
N SER A 208 -0.78 8.92 22.41
CA SER A 208 -0.39 9.77 21.26
C SER A 208 -1.20 11.07 21.21
N ILE A 209 -2.50 11.02 21.48
CA ILE A 209 -3.39 12.19 21.55
C ILE A 209 -3.02 13.05 22.77
N GLY A 210 -2.80 12.42 23.93
CA GLY A 210 -2.40 13.10 25.18
C GLY A 210 -1.04 13.79 25.07
N ASN A 211 -0.16 13.30 24.20
CA ASN A 211 1.18 13.84 23.94
C ASN A 211 1.27 14.63 22.63
N ALA A 212 0.15 15.04 22.04
CA ALA A 212 0.18 15.91 20.86
C ALA A 212 1.00 17.17 21.14
N SER A 213 1.78 17.63 20.17
CA SER A 213 2.62 18.82 20.29
C SER A 213 2.50 19.67 19.03
N ALA A 214 2.44 20.99 19.22
CA ALA A 214 2.60 21.92 18.12
C ALA A 214 4.05 21.86 17.58
N PRO A 215 4.27 21.99 16.27
CA PRO A 215 5.60 22.08 15.70
C PRO A 215 6.29 23.38 16.12
N GLU A 216 7.63 23.43 16.02
CA GLU A 216 8.40 24.65 16.32
C GLU A 216 8.06 25.79 15.36
N ASP A 217 7.90 25.47 14.07
CA ASP A 217 7.43 26.41 13.04
C ASP A 217 6.16 25.86 12.38
N ARG A 218 5.03 26.52 12.66
CA ARG A 218 3.71 26.16 12.12
C ARG A 218 3.57 26.47 10.62
N LEU A 219 4.39 27.37 10.09
CA LEU A 219 4.39 27.79 8.68
C LEU A 219 5.43 27.02 7.84
N ALA A 220 6.16 26.08 8.46
CA ALA A 220 7.12 25.24 7.75
C ALA A 220 6.43 24.46 6.62
N ALA A 221 6.94 24.61 5.40
CA ALA A 221 6.36 23.97 4.22
C ALA A 221 6.57 22.44 4.19
N ASP A 222 7.59 21.96 4.88
CA ASP A 222 8.02 20.57 4.94
C ASP A 222 7.40 19.77 6.11
N ARG A 223 6.52 20.38 6.92
CA ARG A 223 5.80 19.63 7.96
C ARG A 223 4.87 18.58 7.35
N THR A 224 4.76 17.43 8.01
CA THR A 224 3.99 16.27 7.52
C THR A 224 2.53 16.59 7.16
N ALA A 225 1.84 17.40 7.97
CA ALA A 225 0.45 17.78 7.73
C ALA A 225 0.29 18.63 6.45
N THR A 226 1.19 19.58 6.22
CA THR A 226 1.22 20.41 4.99
C THR A 226 1.52 19.53 3.78
N LEU A 227 2.55 18.68 3.85
CA LEU A 227 2.89 17.76 2.77
C LEU A 227 1.73 16.80 2.43
N ALA A 228 1.04 16.28 3.45
CA ALA A 228 -0.10 15.40 3.26
C ALA A 228 -1.29 16.13 2.60
N LEU A 229 -1.57 17.37 2.99
CA LEU A 229 -2.62 18.18 2.39
C LEU A 229 -2.28 18.61 0.96
N ASP A 230 -1.05 19.02 0.72
CA ASP A 230 -0.57 19.39 -0.62
C ASP A 230 -0.66 18.22 -1.58
N LEU A 231 -0.35 17.00 -1.13
CA LEU A 231 -0.57 15.80 -1.92
C LEU A 231 -2.07 15.50 -2.07
N LEU A 232 -2.77 15.21 -0.97
CA LEU A 232 -4.12 14.65 -0.99
C LEU A 232 -5.18 15.63 -1.53
N LEU A 233 -5.04 16.93 -1.28
CA LEU A 233 -5.98 17.95 -1.73
C LEU A 233 -5.52 18.69 -2.99
N SER A 234 -4.45 18.23 -3.65
CA SER A 234 -4.07 18.77 -4.97
C SER A 234 -5.17 18.51 -6.00
N GLU A 235 -5.64 19.58 -6.64
CA GLU A 235 -6.62 19.50 -7.73
C GLU A 235 -5.92 19.14 -9.04
N ARG A 236 -6.40 18.08 -9.70
CA ARG A 236 -5.90 17.66 -11.02
C ARG A 236 -7.04 17.51 -12.03
N PRO A 237 -6.99 18.23 -13.17
CA PRO A 237 -7.91 17.99 -14.27
C PRO A 237 -7.82 16.52 -14.72
N GLY A 238 -8.96 15.83 -14.75
CA GLY A 238 -9.04 14.40 -15.10
C GLY A 238 -9.44 13.48 -13.95
N LEU A 239 -9.31 13.92 -12.69
CA LEU A 239 -9.83 13.17 -11.53
C LEU A 239 -11.31 13.43 -11.26
N GLY A 240 -11.85 14.57 -11.72
CA GLY A 240 -13.24 14.94 -11.46
C GLY A 240 -14.27 14.03 -12.13
N THR A 241 -15.38 13.77 -11.43
CA THR A 241 -16.58 13.12 -11.97
C THR A 241 -17.55 14.12 -12.61
N GLY A 242 -17.27 15.42 -12.48
CA GLY A 242 -18.13 16.49 -12.98
C GLY A 242 -19.27 16.83 -12.01
N GLN A 243 -19.14 16.45 -10.74
CA GLN A 243 -20.03 16.81 -9.64
C GLN A 243 -19.19 17.50 -8.56
N PRO A 244 -19.00 18.84 -8.65
CA PRO A 244 -18.08 19.53 -7.77
C PRO A 244 -18.51 19.43 -6.31
N VAL A 245 -17.53 19.23 -5.43
CA VAL A 245 -17.73 19.23 -3.97
C VAL A 245 -16.86 20.31 -3.38
N TRP A 246 -17.44 21.49 -3.17
CA TRP A 246 -16.71 22.66 -2.69
C TRP A 246 -16.47 22.61 -1.18
N LEU A 247 -15.23 22.87 -0.77
CA LEU A 247 -14.82 23.10 0.61
C LEU A 247 -13.92 24.34 0.68
N VAL A 248 -13.98 25.12 1.77
CA VAL A 248 -13.06 26.25 1.94
C VAL A 248 -11.64 25.73 2.23
N ALA A 249 -10.62 26.35 1.66
CA ALA A 249 -9.23 26.07 2.01
C ALA A 249 -8.90 26.71 3.37
N ARG A 250 -8.06 26.06 4.17
CA ARG A 250 -7.62 26.56 5.49
C ARG A 250 -6.12 26.78 5.55
N ASP A 251 -5.70 27.80 6.31
CA ASP A 251 -4.29 28.08 6.63
C ASP A 251 -3.80 27.31 7.88
N ALA A 252 -2.54 27.53 8.26
CA ALA A 252 -1.91 26.95 9.45
C ALA A 252 -2.51 27.39 10.80
N ARG A 253 -3.50 28.28 10.80
CA ARG A 253 -4.27 28.72 11.99
C ARG A 253 -5.69 28.13 11.97
N GLY A 254 -5.95 27.20 11.03
CA GLY A 254 -7.26 26.63 10.74
C GLY A 254 -8.28 27.63 10.20
N GLN A 255 -7.85 28.81 9.75
CA GLN A 255 -8.71 29.88 9.25
C GLN A 255 -8.91 29.76 7.74
N ALA A 256 -10.07 30.19 7.26
CA ALA A 256 -10.34 30.24 5.83
C ALA A 256 -9.30 31.11 5.11
N VAL A 257 -8.64 30.58 4.08
CA VAL A 257 -7.65 31.36 3.32
C VAL A 257 -8.37 32.46 2.54
N VAL A 258 -8.02 33.72 2.79
CA VAL A 258 -8.57 34.87 2.06
C VAL A 258 -8.03 34.87 0.63
N ASP A 259 -8.91 35.05 -0.36
CA ASP A 259 -8.49 35.09 -1.77
C ASP A 259 -7.75 36.41 -2.06
N THR A 260 -6.45 36.31 -2.32
CA THR A 260 -5.55 37.45 -2.61
C THR A 260 -5.19 37.58 -4.08
N SER A 261 -5.81 36.82 -4.99
CA SER A 261 -5.52 36.84 -6.43
C SER A 261 -5.72 38.22 -7.09
N GLY A 262 -6.57 39.06 -6.49
CA GLY A 262 -6.79 40.47 -6.85
C GLY A 262 -6.10 41.50 -5.94
N GLY A 263 -5.19 41.05 -5.07
CA GLY A 263 -4.74 41.75 -3.86
C GLY A 263 -5.65 41.47 -2.66
N LEU A 264 -5.15 41.73 -1.44
CA LEU A 264 -5.94 41.53 -0.22
C LEU A 264 -7.23 42.37 -0.30
N PRO A 265 -8.44 41.76 -0.21
CA PRO A 265 -9.69 42.50 -0.27
C PRO A 265 -9.74 43.53 0.86
N GLY A 266 -10.15 44.77 0.57
CA GLY A 266 -10.09 45.89 1.54
C GLY A 266 -11.01 45.77 2.77
N LEU A 267 -11.69 44.63 2.93
CA LEU A 267 -12.41 44.25 4.14
C LEU A 267 -11.47 43.61 5.18
N PHE A 268 -10.35 43.03 4.75
CA PHE A 268 -9.33 42.40 5.59
C PHE A 268 -8.11 43.32 5.71
N VAL A 269 -7.27 43.06 6.72
CA VAL A 269 -5.98 43.71 6.93
C VAL A 269 -4.91 42.65 7.25
N ASP A 270 -3.66 42.97 6.92
CA ASP A 270 -2.44 42.22 7.25
C ASP A 270 -1.44 43.27 7.74
N ASP A 271 -1.62 43.71 9.01
CA ASP A 271 -0.83 44.78 9.61
C ASP A 271 0.54 44.27 10.12
N ASP A 272 0.67 42.96 10.40
CA ASP A 272 1.92 42.35 10.87
C ASP A 272 2.85 41.87 9.74
N GLY A 273 2.34 41.77 8.51
CA GLY A 273 3.09 41.47 7.30
C GLY A 273 3.47 40.00 7.19
N ASP A 274 2.75 39.10 7.85
CA ASP A 274 2.94 37.66 7.75
C ASP A 274 2.35 37.04 6.47
N GLY A 275 1.63 37.85 5.68
CA GLY A 275 1.02 37.47 4.41
C GLY A 275 -0.36 36.83 4.56
N LEU A 276 -0.89 36.74 5.78
CA LEU A 276 -2.22 36.23 6.08
C LEU A 276 -3.11 37.36 6.63
N ALA A 277 -4.43 37.20 6.51
CA ALA A 277 -5.34 38.17 7.12
C ALA A 277 -5.29 38.07 8.65
N ASP A 278 -5.28 39.23 9.31
CA ASP A 278 -5.27 39.35 10.75
C ASP A 278 -6.56 38.80 11.39
N ILE A 279 -6.39 38.17 12.55
CA ILE A 279 -7.48 37.65 13.37
C ILE A 279 -7.41 38.21 14.78
N ASP A 280 -8.57 38.38 15.42
CA ASP A 280 -8.67 38.72 16.83
C ASP A 280 -8.34 37.50 17.73
N PRO A 281 -8.21 37.68 19.07
CA PRO A 281 -7.87 36.58 19.98
C PRO A 281 -8.86 35.43 20.04
N VAL A 282 -10.08 35.57 19.49
CA VAL A 282 -11.07 34.49 19.41
C VAL A 282 -11.17 33.91 17.99
N GLY A 283 -10.26 34.31 17.08
CA GLY A 283 -10.12 33.75 15.74
C GLY A 283 -11.08 34.33 14.71
N ARG A 284 -11.58 35.56 14.90
CA ARG A 284 -12.38 36.27 13.88
C ARG A 284 -11.47 37.19 13.07
N PHE A 285 -11.66 37.20 11.74
CA PHE A 285 -10.97 38.17 10.89
C PHE A 285 -11.25 39.60 11.35
N VAL A 286 -10.24 40.46 11.28
CA VAL A 286 -10.39 41.89 11.58
C VAL A 286 -10.18 42.73 10.33
N GLY A 287 -10.90 43.86 10.28
CA GLY A 287 -10.75 44.85 9.23
C GLY A 287 -9.71 45.91 9.58
N PRO A 288 -9.44 46.86 8.65
CA PRO A 288 -8.48 47.94 8.86
C PRO A 288 -8.82 48.90 10.03
N ASP A 289 -10.05 48.87 10.54
CA ASP A 289 -10.51 49.62 11.71
C ASP A 289 -10.43 48.82 13.01
N GLY A 290 -9.97 47.56 12.96
CA GLY A 290 -9.91 46.63 14.07
C GLY A 290 -11.24 45.98 14.43
N GLU A 291 -12.31 46.23 13.64
CA GLU A 291 -13.62 45.62 13.87
C GLU A 291 -13.70 44.22 13.22
N PRO A 292 -14.45 43.27 13.81
CA PRO A 292 -14.60 41.93 13.25
C PRO A 292 -15.30 41.90 11.88
N VAL A 293 -14.77 41.09 10.97
CA VAL A 293 -15.28 40.87 9.61
C VAL A 293 -16.15 39.60 9.60
N GLY A 294 -17.47 39.78 9.59
CA GLY A 294 -18.45 38.68 9.67
C GLY A 294 -18.84 38.10 8.30
N ILE A 295 -17.91 37.46 7.58
CA ILE A 295 -18.18 36.83 6.28
C ILE A 295 -17.99 35.30 6.40
N PRO A 296 -19.07 34.51 6.54
CA PRO A 296 -18.96 33.06 6.55
C PRO A 296 -18.73 32.52 5.12
N PRO A 297 -17.74 31.62 4.89
CA PRO A 297 -17.42 31.12 3.54
C PRO A 297 -18.63 30.56 2.79
N PHE A 298 -19.41 29.69 3.44
CA PHE A 298 -20.71 29.20 2.99
C PHE A 298 -21.85 29.73 3.86
N ALA A 299 -23.08 29.65 3.34
CA ALA A 299 -24.27 30.15 4.02
C ALA A 299 -24.54 29.41 5.34
N VAL A 300 -24.81 30.18 6.39
CA VAL A 300 -25.17 29.70 7.73
C VAL A 300 -26.64 29.98 8.04
N ALA A 301 -27.16 29.48 9.17
CA ALA A 301 -28.47 29.92 9.65
C ALA A 301 -28.38 31.40 10.07
N ASP A 302 -29.39 32.20 9.70
CA ASP A 302 -29.39 33.66 9.92
C ASP A 302 -28.17 34.39 9.35
N ASP A 303 -27.77 33.98 8.14
CA ASP A 303 -26.59 34.47 7.41
C ASP A 303 -26.53 36.01 7.31
N PRO A 304 -25.51 36.65 7.92
CA PRO A 304 -25.37 38.11 7.89
C PRO A 304 -24.85 38.62 6.53
N TRP A 305 -24.35 37.73 5.66
CA TRP A 305 -23.66 38.10 4.43
C TRP A 305 -24.47 37.72 3.17
N PRO A 306 -24.98 38.71 2.40
CA PRO A 306 -25.88 38.43 1.28
C PRO A 306 -25.17 38.11 -0.04
N PHE A 307 -23.85 38.33 -0.15
CA PHE A 307 -23.14 38.23 -1.44
C PHE A 307 -22.54 36.84 -1.64
N ARG A 308 -23.15 36.06 -2.52
CA ARG A 308 -22.76 34.68 -2.85
C ARG A 308 -22.86 34.42 -4.34
N ASP A 309 -22.06 33.50 -4.84
CA ASP A 309 -22.20 33.02 -6.22
C ASP A 309 -23.26 31.91 -6.35
N GLY A 310 -23.37 31.32 -7.55
CA GLY A 310 -24.31 30.23 -7.83
C GLY A 310 -24.05 28.94 -7.04
N GLU A 311 -22.84 28.76 -6.52
CA GLU A 311 -22.41 27.60 -5.72
C GLU A 311 -22.51 27.88 -4.20
N GLY A 312 -22.98 29.08 -3.81
CA GLY A 312 -23.13 29.50 -2.43
C GLY A 312 -21.84 29.99 -1.75
N ARG A 313 -20.75 30.14 -2.50
CA ARG A 313 -19.45 30.63 -2.01
C ARG A 313 -19.50 32.14 -1.79
N ALA A 314 -18.89 32.61 -0.70
CA ALA A 314 -18.90 34.02 -0.34
C ALA A 314 -18.12 34.88 -1.35
N LEU A 315 -18.73 36.01 -1.73
CA LEU A 315 -18.14 37.05 -2.56
C LEU A 315 -17.82 38.29 -1.72
N VAL A 316 -16.79 39.05 -2.09
CA VAL A 316 -16.44 40.32 -1.41
C VAL A 316 -17.56 41.37 -1.57
N SER A 317 -18.30 41.33 -2.67
CA SER A 317 -19.44 42.19 -2.96
C SER A 317 -20.37 41.53 -3.98
N ASP A 318 -21.56 42.10 -4.22
CA ASP A 318 -22.48 41.62 -5.25
C ASP A 318 -21.79 41.53 -6.64
N GLY A 319 -21.73 40.32 -7.20
CA GLY A 319 -21.01 40.02 -8.45
C GLY A 319 -19.50 40.26 -8.44
N GLY A 320 -18.90 40.42 -7.25
CA GLY A 320 -17.45 40.62 -7.06
C GLY A 320 -16.64 39.32 -7.12
N PRO A 321 -15.32 39.36 -6.83
CA PRO A 321 -14.49 38.17 -6.69
C PRO A 321 -14.87 37.39 -5.42
N LEU A 322 -14.37 36.15 -5.33
CA LEU A 322 -14.49 35.32 -4.13
C LEU A 322 -13.81 36.01 -2.95
N ALA A 323 -14.37 35.84 -1.75
CA ALA A 323 -13.77 36.35 -0.52
C ALA A 323 -12.68 35.41 0.03
N PHE A 324 -12.78 34.11 -0.27
CA PHE A 324 -11.91 33.06 0.23
C PHE A 324 -11.51 32.12 -0.90
N GLU A 325 -10.45 31.36 -0.68
CA GLU A 325 -10.08 30.23 -1.53
C GLU A 325 -10.97 29.02 -1.23
N TYR A 326 -11.41 28.34 -2.29
CA TYR A 326 -12.18 27.11 -2.21
C TYR A 326 -11.50 26.03 -3.03
N ARG A 327 -11.59 24.78 -2.55
CA ARG A 327 -11.13 23.61 -3.28
C ARG A 327 -12.31 22.82 -3.82
N ASP A 328 -12.19 22.36 -5.06
CA ASP A 328 -13.11 21.36 -5.63
C ASP A 328 -12.61 19.96 -5.28
N LEU A 329 -13.17 19.38 -4.22
CA LEU A 329 -12.74 18.08 -3.73
C LEU A 329 -12.95 16.97 -4.76
N ASP A 330 -13.89 17.11 -5.71
CA ASP A 330 -14.12 16.10 -6.77
C ASP A 330 -12.87 15.86 -7.62
N GLN A 331 -12.04 16.89 -7.79
CA GLN A 331 -10.81 16.88 -8.60
C GLN A 331 -9.55 16.55 -7.80
N THR A 332 -9.67 16.20 -6.51
CA THR A 332 -8.51 15.94 -5.64
C THR A 332 -8.03 14.49 -5.70
N LEU A 333 -6.75 14.27 -5.40
CA LEU A 333 -6.20 12.91 -5.23
C LEU A 333 -6.96 12.14 -4.16
N LEU A 334 -7.34 12.78 -3.05
CA LEU A 334 -8.11 12.17 -1.98
C LEU A 334 -9.43 11.57 -2.48
N SER A 335 -10.16 12.31 -3.32
CA SER A 335 -11.42 11.82 -3.90
C SER A 335 -11.20 10.63 -4.84
N ALA A 336 -10.15 10.66 -5.65
CA ALA A 336 -9.76 9.53 -6.48
C ALA A 336 -9.40 8.29 -5.65
N LEU A 337 -8.56 8.46 -4.62
CA LEU A 337 -8.19 7.40 -3.69
C LEU A 337 -9.41 6.84 -2.95
N ILE A 338 -10.34 7.68 -2.49
CA ILE A 338 -11.59 7.25 -1.83
C ILE A 338 -12.45 6.39 -2.77
N ARG A 339 -12.56 6.76 -4.05
CA ARG A 339 -13.30 5.97 -5.05
C ARG A 339 -12.63 4.62 -5.32
N ASP A 340 -11.30 4.60 -5.43
CA ASP A 340 -10.54 3.38 -5.71
C ASP A 340 -10.48 2.44 -4.49
N THR A 341 -10.35 3.02 -3.29
CA THR A 341 -10.32 2.30 -2.00
C THR A 341 -11.58 1.47 -1.77
N ARG A 342 -12.72 1.87 -2.35
CA ARG A 342 -13.97 1.09 -2.30
C ARG A 342 -13.75 -0.37 -2.72
N ALA A 343 -12.92 -0.61 -3.73
CA ALA A 343 -12.65 -1.95 -4.24
C ALA A 343 -11.93 -2.85 -3.22
N LEU A 344 -11.22 -2.27 -2.25
CA LEU A 344 -10.54 -2.99 -1.17
C LEU A 344 -11.49 -3.48 -0.08
N PHE A 345 -12.72 -2.95 -0.01
CA PHE A 345 -13.76 -3.32 0.96
C PHE A 345 -14.93 -4.10 0.34
N ASP A 346 -14.90 -4.38 -0.97
CA ASP A 346 -15.95 -5.13 -1.68
C ASP A 346 -15.94 -6.64 -1.32
N GLU A 347 -16.86 -7.45 -1.86
CA GLU A 347 -16.87 -8.91 -1.61
C GLU A 347 -15.49 -9.55 -1.95
N GLY A 348 -14.88 -10.21 -0.96
CA GLY A 348 -13.50 -10.73 -1.06
C GLY A 348 -12.41 -9.68 -0.87
N GLY A 349 -12.75 -8.50 -0.36
CA GLY A 349 -11.89 -7.34 -0.16
C GLY A 349 -10.61 -7.63 0.61
N GLY A 350 -9.58 -6.83 0.35
CA GLY A 350 -8.20 -7.09 0.78
C GLY A 350 -7.64 -6.13 1.84
N ALA A 351 -8.40 -5.13 2.29
CA ALA A 351 -7.91 -4.14 3.26
C ALA A 351 -7.53 -4.76 4.62
N VAL A 352 -8.42 -5.59 5.17
CA VAL A 352 -8.19 -6.31 6.43
C VAL A 352 -7.03 -7.30 6.28
N GLU A 353 -7.01 -8.05 5.19
CA GLU A 353 -5.96 -9.01 4.87
C GLU A 353 -4.58 -8.36 4.72
N MET A 354 -4.53 -7.20 4.06
CA MET A 354 -3.30 -6.44 3.91
C MET A 354 -2.77 -5.96 5.26
N MET A 355 -3.65 -5.46 6.15
CA MET A 355 -3.24 -5.04 7.50
C MET A 355 -2.82 -6.22 8.39
N TYR A 356 -3.52 -7.35 8.32
CA TYR A 356 -3.12 -8.56 9.02
C TYR A 356 -1.75 -9.07 8.51
N GLY A 357 -1.60 -9.19 7.20
CA GLY A 357 -0.35 -9.62 6.56
C GLY A 357 0.81 -8.65 6.85
N ALA A 358 0.55 -7.35 6.89
CA ALA A 358 1.55 -6.34 7.27
C ALA A 358 2.04 -6.58 8.71
N GLY A 359 1.12 -6.86 9.65
CA GLY A 359 1.47 -7.25 11.02
C GLY A 359 2.38 -8.47 11.09
N VAL A 360 2.12 -9.50 10.27
CA VAL A 360 2.96 -10.70 10.20
C VAL A 360 4.35 -10.38 9.63
N LEU A 361 4.43 -9.53 8.60
CA LEU A 361 5.71 -9.10 8.02
C LEU A 361 6.52 -8.15 8.90
N MET A 362 5.91 -7.59 9.95
CA MET A 362 6.60 -6.85 10.99
C MET A 362 7.30 -7.77 12.01
N GLY A 363 7.19 -9.10 11.89
CA GLY A 363 8.03 -10.06 12.61
C GLY A 363 7.46 -10.57 13.93
N ASP A 364 8.34 -11.16 14.76
CA ASP A 364 7.94 -11.88 15.97
C ASP A 364 7.32 -10.95 17.02
N ARG A 365 6.25 -11.41 17.69
CA ARG A 365 5.53 -10.62 18.69
C ARG A 365 6.21 -10.71 20.06
N VAL A 366 6.58 -9.57 20.64
CA VAL A 366 7.25 -9.48 21.96
C VAL A 366 6.73 -8.29 22.76
N GLU A 367 6.84 -8.37 24.09
CA GLU A 367 6.54 -7.21 24.95
C GLU A 367 7.59 -6.12 24.71
N VAL A 368 7.12 -4.94 24.31
CA VAL A 368 7.92 -3.74 24.12
C VAL A 368 7.27 -2.57 24.85
N SER A 369 8.04 -1.51 25.06
CA SER A 369 7.51 -0.26 25.60
C SER A 369 7.82 0.91 24.68
N ARG A 370 6.87 1.83 24.60
CA ARG A 370 7.02 3.12 23.91
C ARG A 370 6.89 4.25 24.92
N SER A 371 7.92 5.07 25.01
CA SER A 371 7.92 6.28 25.83
C SER A 371 7.45 7.49 25.02
N TYR A 372 6.73 8.38 25.68
CA TYR A 372 6.25 9.66 25.15
C TYR A 372 6.90 10.82 25.92
N ASP A 373 6.80 12.03 25.37
CA ASP A 373 7.53 13.21 25.86
C ASP A 373 7.14 13.65 27.29
N ASP A 374 5.89 13.39 27.69
CA ASP A 374 5.42 13.62 29.07
C ASP A 374 5.92 12.58 30.09
N GLY A 375 6.65 11.56 29.64
CA GLY A 375 7.13 10.44 30.44
C GLY A 375 6.15 9.26 30.54
N THR A 376 5.00 9.33 29.88
CA THR A 376 4.07 8.20 29.73
C THR A 376 4.77 7.07 29.00
N GLU A 377 4.62 5.85 29.52
CA GLU A 377 5.16 4.64 28.92
C GLU A 377 4.01 3.68 28.63
N VAL A 378 3.83 3.32 27.37
CA VAL A 378 2.85 2.32 26.93
C VAL A 378 3.60 1.01 26.72
N VAL A 379 3.28 0.00 27.54
CA VAL A 379 3.77 -1.38 27.39
C VAL A 379 2.73 -2.19 26.62
N TYR A 380 3.14 -2.84 25.54
CA TYR A 380 2.25 -3.59 24.65
C TYR A 380 2.97 -4.75 23.97
N THR A 381 2.19 -5.67 23.43
CA THR A 381 2.69 -6.70 22.52
C THR A 381 3.01 -6.04 21.17
N GLY A 382 4.29 -5.77 20.93
CA GLY A 382 4.82 -5.16 19.70
C GLY A 382 5.64 -6.15 18.90
N PHE A 383 6.62 -5.64 18.15
CA PHE A 383 7.42 -6.43 17.21
C PHE A 383 8.89 -6.48 17.64
N GLN A 384 9.54 -7.62 17.39
CA GLN A 384 10.94 -7.82 17.76
C GLN A 384 11.87 -7.12 16.77
N ALA A 385 12.71 -6.23 17.31
CA ALA A 385 13.78 -5.55 16.58
C ALA A 385 14.67 -6.53 15.80
N GLY A 386 14.87 -6.24 14.52
CA GLY A 386 15.69 -7.03 13.60
C GLY A 386 14.98 -8.23 12.97
N THR A 387 13.66 -8.36 13.14
CA THR A 387 12.83 -9.40 12.51
C THR A 387 11.80 -8.84 11.51
N GLU A 388 11.78 -7.53 11.28
CA GLU A 388 10.75 -6.82 10.54
C GLU A 388 11.05 -6.76 9.03
N ALA A 389 10.60 -7.77 8.27
CA ALA A 389 10.81 -7.84 6.82
C ALA A 389 10.17 -6.66 6.08
N LEU A 390 8.99 -6.19 6.53
CA LEU A 390 8.33 -5.05 5.90
C LEU A 390 9.17 -3.77 5.98
N LEU A 391 9.83 -3.52 7.12
CA LEU A 391 10.72 -2.38 7.29
C LEU A 391 12.02 -2.52 6.50
N ASP A 392 12.59 -3.72 6.45
CA ASP A 392 13.80 -3.98 5.64
C ASP A 392 13.52 -3.74 4.15
N ILE A 393 12.36 -4.19 3.65
CA ILE A 393 11.90 -3.93 2.28
C ILE A 393 11.66 -2.43 2.04
N ALA A 394 10.95 -1.75 2.95
CA ALA A 394 10.70 -0.32 2.85
C ALA A 394 12.01 0.49 2.79
N TYR A 395 12.98 0.16 3.66
CA TYR A 395 14.30 0.76 3.66
C TYR A 395 15.04 0.56 2.33
N GLY A 396 15.00 -0.65 1.76
CA GLY A 396 15.60 -0.94 0.46
C GLY A 396 14.98 -0.12 -0.69
N TYR A 397 13.64 0.02 -0.72
CA TYR A 397 12.96 0.83 -1.73
C TYR A 397 13.19 2.33 -1.56
N ILE A 398 13.21 2.83 -0.32
CA ILE A 398 13.60 4.21 -0.01
C ILE A 398 15.02 4.49 -0.51
N GLY A 399 15.94 3.55 -0.32
CA GLY A 399 17.33 3.64 -0.79
C GLY A 399 17.49 3.81 -2.31
N ILE A 400 16.49 3.43 -3.12
CA ILE A 400 16.51 3.66 -4.58
C ILE A 400 16.46 5.17 -4.89
N LEU A 401 15.88 6.00 -4.02
CA LEU A 401 15.82 7.45 -4.20
C LEU A 401 17.20 8.12 -4.15
N ALA A 402 18.22 7.42 -3.65
CA ALA A 402 19.61 7.90 -3.68
C ALA A 402 20.30 7.68 -5.03
N ALA A 403 19.63 7.06 -6.01
CA ALA A 403 20.18 6.85 -7.34
C ALA A 403 20.58 8.20 -7.98
N PRO A 404 21.81 8.33 -8.52
CA PRO A 404 22.26 9.59 -9.14
C PRO A 404 21.40 10.07 -10.30
N ASN A 405 20.75 9.14 -11.01
CA ASN A 405 19.85 9.38 -12.14
C ASN A 405 18.36 9.30 -11.76
N ILE A 406 18.00 9.43 -10.46
CA ILE A 406 16.61 9.28 -9.99
C ILE A 406 15.63 10.22 -10.71
N ASP A 407 16.06 11.44 -11.06
CA ASP A 407 15.22 12.40 -11.76
C ASP A 407 14.83 11.88 -13.17
N ASP A 408 15.75 11.21 -13.86
CA ASP A 408 15.49 10.59 -15.18
C ASP A 408 14.61 9.34 -15.04
N VAL A 409 14.79 8.54 -13.99
CA VAL A 409 13.94 7.38 -13.69
C VAL A 409 12.49 7.81 -13.43
N LEU A 410 12.31 8.87 -12.64
CA LEU A 410 10.99 9.46 -12.37
C LEU A 410 10.34 10.03 -13.65
N GLU A 411 11.13 10.65 -14.52
CA GLU A 411 10.66 11.16 -15.82
C GLU A 411 10.26 10.04 -16.78
N VAL A 412 11.03 8.94 -16.85
CA VAL A 412 10.61 7.72 -17.56
C VAL A 412 9.27 7.23 -17.02
N GLY A 413 9.14 7.11 -15.70
CA GLY A 413 7.87 6.72 -15.04
C GLY A 413 6.69 7.60 -15.46
N ARG A 414 6.90 8.93 -15.49
CA ARG A 414 5.87 9.89 -15.95
C ARG A 414 5.50 9.65 -17.41
N GLN A 415 6.48 9.49 -18.30
CA GLN A 415 6.21 9.29 -19.74
C GLN A 415 5.52 7.95 -20.01
N LEU A 416 5.83 6.91 -19.22
CA LEU A 416 5.18 5.60 -19.32
C LEU A 416 3.67 5.70 -19.11
N VAL A 417 3.23 6.37 -18.04
CA VAL A 417 1.80 6.46 -17.70
C VAL A 417 1.07 7.57 -18.45
N THR A 418 1.77 8.51 -19.09
CA THR A 418 1.13 9.63 -19.82
C THR A 418 1.24 9.50 -21.35
N ALA A 419 2.45 9.39 -21.88
CA ALA A 419 2.73 9.41 -23.32
C ALA A 419 2.80 8.02 -23.96
N ARG A 420 2.86 6.96 -23.12
CA ARG A 420 2.97 5.55 -23.51
C ARG A 420 1.98 4.66 -22.75
N GLU A 421 0.82 5.21 -22.39
CA GLU A 421 -0.19 4.50 -21.60
C GLU A 421 -0.57 3.16 -22.24
N GLN A 422 -0.74 3.12 -23.56
CA GLN A 422 -1.14 1.92 -24.29
C GLN A 422 -0.11 0.79 -24.11
N GLU A 423 1.17 1.11 -24.27
CA GLU A 423 2.25 0.16 -24.11
C GLU A 423 2.44 -0.25 -22.65
N ALA A 424 2.35 0.71 -21.72
CA ALA A 424 2.45 0.46 -20.29
C ALA A 424 1.31 -0.45 -19.79
N ALA A 425 0.05 -0.17 -20.16
CA ALA A 425 -1.10 -0.96 -19.76
C ALA A 425 -1.06 -2.38 -20.32
N ARG A 426 -0.66 -2.55 -21.60
CA ARG A 426 -0.47 -3.87 -22.20
C ARG A 426 0.61 -4.67 -21.48
N LEU A 427 1.76 -4.06 -21.23
CA LEU A 427 2.88 -4.73 -20.58
C LEU A 427 2.51 -5.11 -19.13
N MET A 428 1.87 -4.20 -18.40
CA MET A 428 1.40 -4.44 -17.03
C MET A 428 0.38 -5.59 -16.98
N GLU A 429 -0.61 -5.62 -17.89
CA GLU A 429 -1.57 -6.73 -17.93
C GLU A 429 -0.87 -8.06 -18.25
N ALA A 430 0.08 -8.06 -19.19
CA ALA A 430 0.82 -9.27 -19.53
C ALA A 430 1.69 -9.77 -18.36
N MET A 431 2.30 -8.87 -17.59
CA MET A 431 3.04 -9.20 -16.37
C MET A 431 2.12 -9.78 -15.29
N VAL A 432 0.97 -9.16 -15.06
CA VAL A 432 -0.02 -9.64 -14.07
C VAL A 432 -0.59 -11.00 -14.50
N ALA A 433 -0.93 -11.18 -15.77
CA ALA A 433 -1.43 -12.45 -16.30
C ALA A 433 -0.38 -13.57 -16.16
N ALA A 434 0.89 -13.28 -16.46
CA ALA A 434 1.98 -14.22 -16.27
C ALA A 434 2.16 -14.58 -14.79
N ALA A 435 2.17 -13.61 -13.89
CA ALA A 435 2.28 -13.84 -12.44
C ALA A 435 1.10 -14.68 -11.91
N ARG A 436 -0.11 -14.50 -12.43
CA ARG A 436 -1.28 -15.30 -12.01
C ARG A 436 -1.30 -16.71 -12.57
N SER A 437 -0.69 -16.94 -13.73
CA SER A 437 -0.63 -18.28 -14.32
C SER A 437 0.04 -19.29 -13.37
N THR A 438 0.96 -18.84 -12.51
CA THR A 438 1.62 -19.70 -11.53
C THR A 438 0.68 -20.25 -10.47
N ASP A 439 -0.48 -19.62 -10.23
CA ASP A 439 -1.47 -20.09 -9.24
C ASP A 439 -2.05 -21.47 -9.63
N ALA A 440 -2.02 -21.82 -10.92
CA ALA A 440 -2.43 -23.15 -11.39
C ALA A 440 -1.41 -24.25 -11.04
N PHE A 441 -0.23 -23.88 -10.54
CA PHE A 441 0.92 -24.75 -10.27
C PHE A 441 1.43 -24.58 -8.83
N PRO A 442 0.65 -24.98 -7.81
CA PRO A 442 1.07 -24.85 -6.41
C PRO A 442 2.35 -25.63 -6.06
N GLU A 443 2.74 -26.59 -6.89
CA GLU A 443 4.01 -27.31 -6.80
C GLU A 443 5.24 -26.50 -7.25
N ALA A 444 5.06 -25.34 -7.89
CA ALA A 444 6.13 -24.47 -8.35
C ALA A 444 6.76 -23.71 -7.16
N LEU A 445 7.63 -24.42 -6.43
CA LEU A 445 8.27 -23.94 -5.21
C LEU A 445 9.79 -24.06 -5.31
N MET A 446 10.46 -22.92 -5.21
CA MET A 446 11.91 -22.86 -5.08
C MET A 446 12.33 -23.34 -3.69
N ASP A 447 13.48 -24.01 -3.60
CA ASP A 447 14.07 -24.36 -2.30
C ASP A 447 14.32 -23.07 -1.47
N PRO A 448 13.83 -22.99 -0.22
CA PRO A 448 13.97 -21.77 0.59
C PRO A 448 15.42 -21.34 0.86
N ASP A 449 16.36 -22.28 0.84
CA ASP A 449 17.79 -22.03 1.10
C ASP A 449 18.59 -21.85 -0.21
N SER A 450 17.91 -21.64 -1.34
CA SER A 450 18.52 -21.53 -2.67
C SER A 450 19.36 -20.25 -2.82
N PRO A 451 20.68 -20.34 -3.10
CA PRO A 451 21.53 -19.16 -3.30
C PRO A 451 21.49 -18.64 -4.75
N ILE A 452 20.42 -18.92 -5.52
CA ILE A 452 20.36 -18.60 -6.96
C ILE A 452 20.55 -17.10 -7.23
N TRP A 453 19.91 -16.24 -6.44
CA TRP A 453 20.02 -14.79 -6.61
C TRP A 453 21.40 -14.28 -6.23
N ASP A 454 22.04 -14.91 -5.25
CA ASP A 454 23.42 -14.64 -4.84
C ASP A 454 24.44 -15.06 -5.91
N ASP A 455 24.17 -16.15 -6.64
CA ASP A 455 25.02 -16.64 -7.72
C ASP A 455 24.77 -15.87 -9.04
N MET A 456 23.57 -15.33 -9.25
CA MET A 456 23.24 -14.48 -10.41
C MET A 456 23.77 -13.05 -10.28
N ALA A 457 23.69 -12.44 -9.09
CA ALA A 457 24.04 -11.03 -8.90
C ALA A 457 25.48 -10.66 -9.34
N PRO A 458 26.53 -11.48 -9.10
CA PRO A 458 27.88 -11.22 -9.60
C PRO A 458 27.98 -11.19 -11.13
N ILE A 459 27.17 -12.00 -11.82
CA ILE A 459 27.16 -12.04 -13.29
C ILE A 459 26.43 -10.81 -13.83
N ILE A 460 25.30 -10.43 -13.22
CA ILE A 460 24.58 -9.19 -13.56
C ILE A 460 25.51 -7.98 -13.39
N ARG A 461 26.29 -7.91 -12.31
CA ARG A 461 27.31 -6.86 -12.13
C ARG A 461 28.32 -6.82 -13.26
N GLN A 462 28.88 -7.97 -13.65
CA GLN A 462 29.82 -8.04 -14.76
C GLN A 462 29.18 -7.61 -16.09
N ILE A 463 27.91 -7.93 -16.33
CA ILE A 463 27.16 -7.44 -17.51
C ILE A 463 27.03 -5.91 -17.47
N LEU A 464 26.72 -5.34 -16.31
CA LEU A 464 26.57 -3.89 -16.12
C LEU A 464 27.90 -3.11 -16.19
N GLU A 465 29.03 -3.78 -15.90
CA GLU A 465 30.40 -3.25 -16.01
C GLU A 465 30.91 -3.19 -17.46
N VAL A 466 30.31 -3.94 -18.39
CA VAL A 466 30.65 -3.86 -19.81
C VAL A 466 29.92 -2.68 -20.45
N ASP A 467 30.67 -1.65 -20.83
CA ASP A 467 30.15 -0.42 -21.46
C ASP A 467 29.22 -0.72 -22.65
N GLY A 468 27.94 -0.35 -22.55
CA GLY A 468 26.95 -0.47 -23.61
C GLY A 468 26.27 -1.85 -23.75
N LEU A 469 26.73 -2.88 -23.03
CA LEU A 469 26.17 -4.23 -23.15
C LEU A 469 24.74 -4.30 -22.59
N ALA A 470 24.49 -3.73 -21.40
CA ALA A 470 23.17 -3.74 -20.77
C ALA A 470 22.12 -3.01 -21.62
N GLU A 471 22.50 -1.86 -22.19
CA GLU A 471 21.67 -1.08 -23.09
C GLU A 471 21.34 -1.85 -24.37
N ASP A 472 22.34 -2.52 -24.96
CA ASP A 472 22.13 -3.33 -26.17
C ASP A 472 21.31 -4.61 -25.89
N ILE A 473 21.38 -5.18 -24.69
CA ILE A 473 20.49 -6.25 -24.24
C ILE A 473 19.04 -5.75 -24.20
N ILE A 474 18.79 -4.58 -23.61
CA ILE A 474 17.43 -3.99 -23.57
C ILE A 474 16.94 -3.70 -25.00
N ARG A 475 17.79 -3.14 -25.88
CA ARG A 475 17.44 -2.89 -27.29
C ARG A 475 17.18 -4.17 -28.08
N SER A 476 17.84 -5.28 -27.73
CA SER A 476 17.64 -6.56 -28.42
C SER A 476 16.22 -7.11 -28.30
N LEU A 477 15.46 -6.67 -27.28
CA LEU A 477 14.05 -7.03 -27.10
C LEU A 477 13.16 -6.53 -28.25
N GLU A 478 13.59 -5.52 -29.02
CA GLU A 478 12.87 -5.07 -30.22
C GLU A 478 12.93 -6.08 -31.37
N ASP A 479 13.82 -7.07 -31.32
CA ASP A 479 13.99 -8.01 -32.41
C ASP A 479 12.81 -9.00 -32.46
N PRO A 480 11.98 -8.98 -33.52
CA PRO A 480 10.81 -9.84 -33.62
C PRO A 480 11.18 -11.33 -33.66
N ARG A 481 12.43 -11.69 -33.95
CA ARG A 481 12.90 -13.08 -33.89
C ARG A 481 12.86 -13.65 -32.48
N ALA A 482 12.99 -12.82 -31.45
CA ALA A 482 12.91 -13.27 -30.05
C ALA A 482 11.57 -13.98 -29.74
N LYS A 483 10.48 -13.60 -30.41
CA LYS A 483 9.15 -14.24 -30.26
C LYS A 483 9.16 -15.74 -30.59
N ILE A 484 10.07 -16.18 -31.47
CA ILE A 484 10.22 -17.60 -31.82
C ILE A 484 10.58 -18.42 -30.58
N LEU A 485 11.30 -17.83 -29.62
CA LEU A 485 11.78 -18.53 -28.44
C LEU A 485 10.65 -18.97 -27.51
N GLY A 486 9.57 -18.21 -27.37
CA GLY A 486 8.48 -18.53 -26.43
C GLY A 486 7.92 -19.94 -26.63
N PRO A 487 7.30 -20.25 -27.79
CA PRO A 487 6.77 -21.59 -28.06
C PRO A 487 7.85 -22.69 -28.02
N ARG A 488 9.10 -22.39 -28.42
CA ARG A 488 10.19 -23.39 -28.44
C ARG A 488 10.67 -23.75 -27.04
N LEU A 489 10.87 -22.75 -26.18
CA LEU A 489 11.25 -22.97 -24.79
C LEU A 489 10.11 -23.65 -24.01
N ALA A 490 8.84 -23.32 -24.31
CA ALA A 490 7.69 -24.02 -23.75
C ALA A 490 7.68 -25.51 -24.13
N GLU A 491 7.93 -25.84 -25.40
CA GLU A 491 8.10 -27.22 -25.86
C GLU A 491 9.27 -27.90 -25.12
N PHE A 492 10.40 -27.21 -24.95
CA PHE A 492 11.56 -27.76 -24.27
C PHE A 492 11.32 -28.06 -22.79
N MET A 493 10.46 -27.29 -22.13
CA MET A 493 10.03 -27.52 -20.75
C MET A 493 8.93 -28.60 -20.65
N THR A 494 8.22 -28.89 -21.74
CA THR A 494 7.09 -29.82 -21.74
C THR A 494 7.48 -31.26 -22.06
N TYR A 495 8.42 -31.44 -22.99
CA TYR A 495 8.71 -32.74 -23.60
C TYR A 495 10.07 -33.33 -23.21
N THR A 496 10.17 -34.66 -23.30
CA THR A 496 11.36 -35.47 -23.01
C THR A 496 11.88 -36.22 -24.24
N ASP A 497 11.28 -36.03 -25.41
CA ASP A 497 11.62 -36.80 -26.61
C ASP A 497 13.09 -36.59 -27.04
N GLU A 498 13.68 -37.62 -27.64
CA GLU A 498 15.03 -37.58 -28.18
C GLU A 498 14.99 -37.35 -29.70
N PHE A 499 15.89 -36.52 -30.21
CA PHE A 499 16.03 -36.20 -31.63
C PHE A 499 17.37 -36.66 -32.16
N ASP A 500 17.38 -37.27 -33.33
CA ASP A 500 18.59 -37.81 -33.96
C ASP A 500 18.75 -37.23 -35.38
N TYR A 501 19.83 -37.56 -36.08
CA TYR A 501 20.06 -37.18 -37.46
C TYR A 501 19.95 -38.39 -38.39
N ASP A 502 19.26 -38.24 -39.53
CA ASP A 502 19.21 -39.32 -40.54
C ASP A 502 20.51 -39.38 -41.34
N GLU A 503 21.39 -40.29 -40.93
CA GLU A 503 22.68 -40.56 -41.58
C GLU A 503 22.56 -41.04 -43.05
N ASN A 504 21.37 -41.46 -43.49
CA ASN A 504 21.15 -41.95 -44.85
C ASN A 504 20.79 -40.84 -45.84
N GLN A 505 20.61 -39.59 -45.37
CA GLN A 505 20.25 -38.45 -46.19
C GLN A 505 21.35 -37.38 -46.18
N SER A 506 21.58 -36.76 -47.34
CA SER A 506 22.51 -35.63 -47.46
C SER A 506 22.12 -34.51 -46.51
N GLY A 507 23.10 -33.90 -45.86
CA GLY A 507 22.87 -32.81 -44.91
C GLY A 507 22.37 -33.26 -43.53
N PHE A 508 22.18 -34.57 -43.30
CA PHE A 508 21.85 -35.15 -41.99
C PHE A 508 20.61 -34.46 -41.35
N PRO A 509 19.42 -34.58 -41.95
CA PRO A 509 18.22 -33.91 -41.43
C PRO A 509 17.80 -34.51 -40.09
N VAL A 510 17.20 -33.69 -39.23
CA VAL A 510 16.71 -34.12 -37.91
C VAL A 510 15.53 -35.07 -38.06
N VAL A 511 15.52 -36.13 -37.25
CA VAL A 511 14.43 -37.09 -37.10
C VAL A 511 13.98 -37.17 -35.65
N GLY A 512 12.67 -37.32 -35.46
CA GLY A 512 12.04 -37.32 -34.14
C GLY A 512 10.75 -36.50 -34.16
N SER A 513 10.00 -36.55 -33.06
CA SER A 513 8.78 -35.74 -32.88
C SER A 513 8.51 -35.54 -31.40
N LEU A 514 8.00 -34.36 -31.04
CA LEU A 514 7.51 -34.09 -29.70
C LEU A 514 6.21 -34.88 -29.45
N ALA A 515 6.23 -35.79 -28.48
CA ALA A 515 5.14 -36.70 -28.17
C ALA A 515 5.07 -37.06 -26.68
N THR A 516 6.21 -37.17 -26.01
CA THR A 516 6.32 -37.66 -24.63
C THR A 516 6.48 -36.50 -23.66
N THR A 517 5.46 -36.22 -22.86
CA THR A 517 5.52 -35.17 -21.84
C THR A 517 6.34 -35.63 -20.62
N VAL A 518 6.94 -34.68 -19.91
CA VAL A 518 7.62 -34.95 -18.62
C VAL A 518 6.62 -35.55 -17.63
N ASP A 519 6.98 -36.68 -17.00
CA ASP A 519 6.20 -37.25 -15.89
C ASP A 519 6.63 -36.59 -14.58
N ARG A 520 5.85 -35.58 -14.16
CA ARG A 520 6.11 -34.79 -12.94
C ARG A 520 5.93 -35.59 -11.64
N SER A 521 5.40 -36.81 -11.70
CA SER A 521 5.30 -37.70 -10.54
C SER A 521 6.56 -38.55 -10.31
N GLN A 522 7.50 -38.54 -11.26
CA GLN A 522 8.76 -39.27 -11.20
C GLN A 522 9.93 -38.33 -10.96
N ASN A 523 11.02 -38.87 -10.41
CA ASN A 523 12.27 -38.13 -10.25
C ASN A 523 12.74 -37.58 -11.60
N ASP A 524 13.35 -36.40 -11.57
CA ASP A 524 13.97 -35.77 -12.71
C ASP A 524 15.35 -36.42 -12.99
N THR A 525 15.33 -37.65 -13.51
CA THR A 525 16.55 -38.46 -13.78
C THR A 525 16.44 -39.17 -15.12
N GLY A 526 17.59 -39.51 -15.73
CA GLY A 526 17.64 -40.27 -16.98
C GLY A 526 16.74 -39.68 -18.07
N ALA A 527 15.83 -40.52 -18.59
CA ALA A 527 14.92 -40.18 -19.69
C ALA A 527 13.77 -39.24 -19.30
N ASN A 528 13.48 -39.06 -18.00
CA ASN A 528 12.41 -38.16 -17.53
C ASN A 528 12.84 -36.69 -17.44
N ARG A 529 14.05 -36.35 -17.87
CA ARG A 529 14.54 -34.95 -17.93
C ARG A 529 13.91 -34.23 -19.11
N SER A 530 13.39 -33.02 -18.89
CA SER A 530 12.93 -32.11 -19.95
C SER A 530 14.07 -31.81 -20.93
N LEU A 531 13.72 -31.46 -22.18
CA LEU A 531 14.69 -30.97 -23.16
C LEU A 531 15.40 -29.69 -22.69
N MET A 532 14.70 -28.81 -21.96
CA MET A 532 15.27 -27.59 -21.36
C MET A 532 16.42 -27.93 -20.42
N ARG A 533 16.21 -28.89 -19.51
CA ARG A 533 17.26 -29.32 -18.60
C ARG A 533 18.44 -29.96 -19.32
N ARG A 534 18.19 -30.78 -20.34
CA ARG A 534 19.27 -31.39 -21.16
C ARG A 534 20.08 -30.32 -21.88
N MET A 535 19.40 -29.29 -22.41
CA MET A 535 20.06 -28.14 -23.03
C MET A 535 20.99 -27.43 -22.04
N LEU A 536 20.49 -27.05 -20.86
CA LEU A 536 21.31 -26.38 -19.84
C LEU A 536 22.52 -27.24 -19.43
N HIS A 537 22.34 -28.55 -19.30
CA HIS A 537 23.42 -29.49 -18.97
C HIS A 537 24.47 -29.60 -20.08
N ALA A 538 24.04 -29.70 -21.34
CA ALA A 538 24.96 -29.73 -22.48
C ALA A 538 25.78 -28.43 -22.59
N ILE A 539 25.15 -27.27 -22.34
CA ILE A 539 25.83 -25.97 -22.32
C ILE A 539 26.86 -25.93 -21.19
N ALA A 540 26.47 -26.35 -19.99
CA ALA A 540 27.35 -26.34 -18.83
C ALA A 540 28.56 -27.26 -18.99
N ASP A 541 28.42 -28.38 -19.71
CA ASP A 541 29.51 -29.31 -19.99
C ASP A 541 30.40 -28.90 -21.18
N ALA A 542 29.88 -28.09 -22.09
CA ALA A 542 30.64 -27.50 -23.20
C ALA A 542 31.48 -26.29 -22.75
N TYR A 543 30.98 -25.54 -21.77
CA TYR A 543 31.64 -24.36 -21.24
C TYR A 543 33.02 -24.67 -20.64
N GLY A 544 34.04 -23.89 -21.01
CA GLY A 544 35.43 -24.06 -20.57
C GLY A 544 36.17 -25.23 -21.22
N THR A 545 35.58 -25.88 -22.22
CA THR A 545 36.17 -27.02 -22.90
C THR A 545 36.98 -26.58 -24.11
N THR A 546 38.25 -26.97 -24.17
CA THR A 546 39.11 -26.77 -25.33
C THR A 546 39.02 -27.95 -26.30
N VAL A 547 38.87 -27.67 -27.60
CA VAL A 547 38.91 -28.66 -28.68
C VAL A 547 40.02 -28.31 -29.65
N CYS A 548 40.83 -29.29 -30.05
CA CYS A 548 41.89 -29.07 -31.01
C CYS A 548 42.06 -30.25 -31.97
N ASN A 549 42.80 -30.06 -33.06
CA ASN A 549 43.11 -31.17 -33.97
C ASN A 549 43.95 -32.24 -33.27
N LYS A 550 43.75 -33.50 -33.62
CA LYS A 550 44.51 -34.62 -33.07
C LYS A 550 45.96 -34.63 -33.56
N GLN A 551 46.81 -35.43 -32.89
CA GLN A 551 48.15 -35.72 -33.38
C GLN A 551 48.08 -36.45 -34.73
N ASP A 552 48.97 -36.06 -35.65
CA ASP A 552 49.03 -36.57 -37.03
C ASP A 552 47.73 -36.30 -37.83
N ALA A 553 47.01 -35.22 -37.52
CA ALA A 553 45.82 -34.81 -38.27
C ALA A 553 46.15 -34.54 -39.74
N VAL A 554 45.33 -35.03 -40.67
CA VAL A 554 45.62 -34.96 -42.12
C VAL A 554 44.51 -34.24 -42.86
N ILE A 555 44.88 -33.23 -43.67
CA ILE A 555 43.95 -32.65 -44.65
C ILE A 555 44.09 -33.42 -45.96
N GLN A 556 43.08 -34.24 -46.27
CA GLN A 556 42.96 -34.96 -47.53
C GLN A 556 42.00 -34.26 -48.49
N ILE A 557 42.46 -33.93 -49.70
CA ILE A 557 41.60 -33.40 -50.77
C ILE A 557 41.69 -34.34 -51.97
N VAL A 558 40.57 -34.97 -52.35
CA VAL A 558 40.47 -35.95 -53.46
C VAL A 558 41.46 -37.13 -53.28
N GLY A 559 41.63 -37.59 -52.03
CA GLY A 559 42.49 -38.74 -51.69
C GLY A 559 43.99 -38.47 -51.73
N ILE A 560 44.41 -37.19 -51.69
CA ILE A 560 45.82 -36.78 -51.60
C ILE A 560 46.05 -36.10 -50.25
N ASP A 561 47.02 -36.63 -49.47
CA ASP A 561 47.50 -36.00 -48.23
C ASP A 561 48.25 -34.71 -48.57
N LEU A 562 47.69 -33.56 -48.21
CA LEU A 562 48.33 -32.27 -48.47
C LEU A 562 49.34 -31.91 -47.38
N ARG A 563 49.02 -32.18 -46.12
CA ARG A 563 49.86 -31.91 -44.95
C ARG A 563 49.36 -32.71 -43.73
N THR A 564 50.29 -33.11 -42.88
CA THR A 564 50.05 -33.65 -41.54
C THR A 564 50.35 -32.58 -40.49
N PHE A 565 49.55 -32.52 -39.43
CA PHE A 565 49.67 -31.53 -38.36
C PHE A 565 49.89 -32.21 -37.00
N ASP A 566 50.69 -31.58 -36.15
CA ASP A 566 50.83 -31.98 -34.74
C ASP A 566 49.58 -31.53 -33.97
N GLU A 567 49.35 -32.15 -32.80
CA GLU A 567 48.21 -31.82 -31.93
C GLU A 567 48.10 -30.31 -31.67
N CYS A 568 46.88 -29.78 -31.78
CA CYS A 568 46.53 -28.36 -31.63
C CYS A 568 47.30 -27.36 -32.53
N THR A 569 48.02 -27.80 -33.57
CA THR A 569 48.74 -26.87 -34.48
C THR A 569 47.92 -26.40 -35.67
N LEU A 570 46.90 -27.14 -36.10
CA LEU A 570 46.00 -26.74 -37.19
C LEU A 570 44.79 -25.98 -36.65
N LEU A 571 44.14 -26.51 -35.61
CA LEU A 571 42.88 -26.00 -35.07
C LEU A 571 42.97 -26.04 -33.55
N GLN A 572 42.63 -24.92 -32.91
CA GLN A 572 42.44 -24.85 -31.45
C GLN A 572 41.28 -23.90 -31.13
N ILE A 573 40.21 -24.43 -30.54
CA ILE A 573 39.08 -23.69 -30.01
C ILE A 573 39.22 -23.73 -28.50
N ASP A 574 39.46 -22.57 -27.88
CA ASP A 574 39.74 -22.50 -26.45
C ASP A 574 38.50 -22.79 -25.58
N ASP A 575 37.32 -22.35 -26.03
CA ASP A 575 36.04 -22.60 -25.39
C ASP A 575 34.96 -22.97 -26.44
N VAL A 576 34.52 -24.22 -26.41
CA VAL A 576 33.49 -24.75 -27.32
C VAL A 576 32.15 -24.05 -27.13
N GLY A 577 31.77 -23.72 -25.89
CA GLY A 577 30.52 -23.01 -25.59
C GLY A 577 30.51 -21.63 -26.23
N VAL A 578 31.58 -20.86 -26.05
CA VAL A 578 31.72 -19.52 -26.65
C VAL A 578 31.71 -19.61 -28.17
N PHE A 579 32.48 -20.54 -28.74
CA PHE A 579 32.53 -20.75 -30.19
C PHE A 579 31.16 -21.13 -30.77
N PHE A 580 30.38 -21.94 -30.06
CA PHE A 580 29.04 -22.32 -30.47
C PHE A 580 28.07 -21.14 -30.42
N LEU A 581 28.10 -20.30 -29.37
CA LEU A 581 27.31 -19.05 -29.33
C LEU A 581 27.70 -18.10 -30.46
N GLN A 582 28.99 -17.94 -30.74
CA GLN A 582 29.48 -17.14 -31.86
C GLN A 582 28.96 -17.61 -33.22
N SER A 583 28.63 -18.91 -33.36
CA SER A 583 28.03 -19.42 -34.59
C SER A 583 26.58 -18.95 -34.78
N MET A 584 25.87 -18.65 -33.68
CA MET A 584 24.52 -18.08 -33.71
C MET A 584 24.53 -16.58 -34.04
N ALA A 585 25.55 -15.84 -33.58
CA ALA A 585 25.71 -14.41 -33.84
C ALA A 585 26.26 -14.11 -35.25
N ARG A 586 26.09 -12.87 -35.72
CA ARG A 586 26.64 -12.39 -36.99
C ARG A 586 27.88 -11.54 -36.77
N ALA A 587 28.86 -11.67 -37.66
CA ALA A 587 30.07 -10.86 -37.61
C ALA A 587 29.79 -9.38 -37.94
N LYS A 588 30.31 -8.45 -37.13
CA LYS A 588 30.29 -7.01 -37.44
C LYS A 588 31.11 -6.71 -38.70
N ASN A 589 30.67 -5.73 -39.49
CA ASN A 589 31.44 -5.26 -40.62
C ASN A 589 32.58 -4.31 -40.16
N PRO A 590 33.86 -4.68 -40.32
CA PRO A 590 34.97 -3.89 -39.81
C PRO A 590 35.15 -2.53 -40.52
N PHE A 591 34.54 -2.34 -41.69
CA PHE A 591 34.62 -1.09 -42.46
C PHE A 591 33.55 -0.06 -42.06
N PHE A 592 32.51 -0.49 -41.33
CA PHE A 592 31.45 0.37 -40.82
C PHE A 592 31.19 0.05 -39.34
N PRO A 593 32.12 0.42 -38.44
CA PRO A 593 32.00 0.12 -37.01
C PRO A 593 30.88 0.91 -36.31
N ILE A 594 30.24 1.87 -37.00
CA ILE A 594 29.12 2.67 -36.47
C ILE A 594 27.86 2.31 -37.28
N GLY A 595 26.93 1.60 -36.66
CA GLY A 595 25.65 1.13 -37.24
C GLY A 595 25.57 -0.39 -37.45
N SER A 596 24.35 -0.95 -37.39
CA SER A 596 23.99 -2.38 -37.39
C SER A 596 24.26 -3.15 -38.70
N PHE A 597 25.33 -2.83 -39.42
CA PHE A 597 25.69 -3.54 -40.65
C PHE A 597 26.47 -4.81 -40.33
N TYR A 598 25.75 -5.91 -40.16
CA TYR A 598 26.32 -7.24 -40.01
C TYR A 598 26.71 -7.83 -41.37
N LEU A 599 27.79 -8.61 -41.39
CA LEU A 599 28.11 -9.46 -42.53
C LEU A 599 27.10 -10.62 -42.59
N ASN A 600 26.80 -11.10 -43.79
CA ASN A 600 25.97 -12.29 -43.98
C ASN A 600 26.79 -13.58 -43.72
N ARG A 601 27.45 -13.66 -42.56
CA ARG A 601 28.20 -14.84 -42.09
C ARG A 601 28.21 -14.88 -40.56
N PRO A 602 28.28 -16.07 -39.94
CA PRO A 602 28.46 -16.22 -38.50
C PRO A 602 29.69 -15.48 -37.95
N LYS A 603 29.66 -15.10 -36.66
CA LYS A 603 30.83 -14.53 -35.97
C LYS A 603 31.90 -15.61 -35.75
N ALA A 604 31.49 -16.85 -35.46
CA ALA A 604 32.41 -17.97 -35.32
C ALA A 604 33.28 -18.12 -36.57
N GLU A 605 34.59 -18.23 -36.36
CA GLU A 605 35.58 -18.46 -37.39
C GLU A 605 36.55 -19.53 -36.88
N PHE A 606 36.65 -20.66 -37.58
CA PHE A 606 37.63 -21.68 -37.20
C PHE A 606 39.05 -21.08 -37.26
N PRO A 607 39.79 -21.06 -36.14
CA PRO A 607 41.15 -20.51 -36.08
C PRO A 607 42.12 -21.52 -36.68
N LEU A 608 42.19 -21.55 -38.01
CA LEU A 608 42.98 -22.52 -38.77
C LEU A 608 44.38 -21.99 -39.08
N ASP A 609 45.43 -22.62 -38.56
CA ASP A 609 46.82 -22.39 -38.99
C ASP A 609 47.24 -23.45 -40.02
N THR A 610 47.14 -23.10 -41.30
CA THR A 610 47.52 -23.97 -42.41
C THR A 610 49.04 -24.06 -42.63
N GLY A 611 49.83 -23.40 -41.77
CA GLY A 611 51.29 -23.43 -41.70
C GLY A 611 52.01 -22.79 -42.90
N GLY A 612 51.36 -21.83 -43.57
CA GLY A 612 51.95 -20.96 -44.59
C GLY A 612 52.50 -21.64 -45.87
N GLY A 613 53.04 -20.82 -46.78
CA GLY A 613 53.59 -21.25 -48.07
C GLY A 613 52.53 -21.66 -49.10
N ALA A 614 52.96 -22.22 -50.24
CA ALA A 614 52.06 -22.56 -51.35
C ALA A 614 51.03 -23.65 -50.99
N ILE A 615 51.39 -24.60 -50.12
CA ILE A 615 50.49 -25.66 -49.64
C ILE A 615 49.46 -25.08 -48.66
N GLY A 616 49.88 -24.22 -47.72
CA GLY A 616 48.95 -23.54 -46.80
C GLY A 616 47.93 -22.68 -47.56
N LEU A 617 48.39 -21.87 -48.52
CA LEU A 617 47.51 -21.08 -49.40
C LEU A 617 46.53 -21.95 -50.21
N ALA A 618 46.95 -23.14 -50.66
CA ALA A 618 46.06 -24.06 -51.37
C ALA A 618 44.98 -24.64 -50.45
N ILE A 619 45.32 -24.93 -49.19
CA ILE A 619 44.36 -25.35 -48.16
C ILE A 619 43.37 -24.21 -47.87
N ASP A 620 43.86 -22.99 -47.64
CA ASP A 620 43.02 -21.82 -47.36
C ASP A 620 42.01 -21.56 -48.49
N LEU A 621 42.48 -21.53 -49.74
CA LEU A 621 41.61 -21.33 -50.91
C LEU A 621 40.58 -22.46 -51.08
N ALA A 622 40.93 -23.69 -50.72
CA ALA A 622 40.00 -24.81 -50.78
C ALA A 622 38.92 -24.70 -49.69
N ILE A 623 39.31 -24.35 -48.47
CA ILE A 623 38.39 -24.14 -47.35
C ILE A 623 37.43 -22.98 -47.63
N ASP A 624 37.96 -21.84 -48.10
CA ASP A 624 37.14 -20.69 -48.53
C ASP A 624 36.25 -21.01 -49.73
N GLY A 625 36.64 -22.00 -50.54
CA GLY A 625 35.88 -22.53 -51.68
C GLY A 625 34.81 -23.58 -51.32
N GLY A 626 34.59 -23.87 -50.04
CA GLY A 626 33.56 -24.82 -49.58
C GLY A 626 34.03 -26.27 -49.44
N ALA A 627 35.34 -26.53 -49.37
CA ALA A 627 35.86 -27.89 -49.23
C ALA A 627 35.42 -28.58 -47.93
N MET A 628 35.28 -27.86 -46.81
CA MET A 628 34.85 -28.45 -45.53
C MET A 628 33.44 -29.06 -45.62
N GLU A 629 32.48 -28.31 -46.16
CA GLU A 629 31.11 -28.75 -46.40
C GLU A 629 31.08 -29.92 -47.40
N SER A 630 31.78 -29.78 -48.54
CA SER A 630 31.79 -30.82 -49.56
C SER A 630 32.45 -32.14 -49.12
N LEU A 631 33.48 -32.09 -48.27
CA LEU A 631 34.23 -33.27 -47.82
C LEU A 631 33.62 -33.93 -46.59
N SER A 632 32.97 -33.15 -45.72
CA SER A 632 32.23 -33.67 -44.56
C SER A 632 30.83 -34.16 -44.91
N GLY A 633 30.20 -33.58 -45.94
CA GLY A 633 28.78 -33.77 -46.24
C GLY A 633 27.84 -33.03 -45.29
N ILE A 634 28.36 -32.17 -44.41
CA ILE A 634 27.60 -31.37 -43.45
C ILE A 634 27.33 -30.00 -44.06
N ASP A 635 26.06 -29.73 -44.38
CA ASP A 635 25.61 -28.46 -44.95
C ASP A 635 25.93 -27.29 -44.00
N GLY A 636 26.50 -26.22 -44.54
CA GLY A 636 26.89 -25.03 -43.78
C GLY A 636 28.19 -25.14 -42.98
N LEU A 637 28.93 -26.27 -43.07
CA LEU A 637 30.25 -26.41 -42.45
C LEU A 637 31.33 -25.73 -43.30
N GLY A 638 31.60 -24.45 -43.04
CA GLY A 638 32.68 -23.68 -43.66
C GLY A 638 33.68 -23.12 -42.65
N ARG A 639 34.56 -22.22 -43.10
CA ARG A 639 35.44 -21.42 -42.21
C ARG A 639 34.63 -20.66 -41.14
N HIS A 640 33.43 -20.21 -41.51
CA HIS A 640 32.43 -19.66 -40.59
C HIS A 640 31.23 -20.62 -40.49
N PRO A 641 31.26 -21.58 -39.56
CA PRO A 641 30.24 -22.63 -39.48
C PRO A 641 28.89 -22.12 -38.99
N SER A 642 27.80 -22.70 -39.48
CA SER A 642 26.46 -22.49 -38.89
C SER A 642 26.29 -23.30 -37.60
N PRO A 643 25.40 -22.90 -36.67
CA PRO A 643 25.16 -23.65 -35.44
C PRO A 643 24.63 -25.07 -35.73
N GLN A 644 23.81 -25.22 -36.78
CA GLN A 644 23.32 -26.52 -37.25
C GLN A 644 24.47 -27.44 -37.70
N SER A 645 25.49 -26.88 -38.37
CA SER A 645 26.66 -27.65 -38.81
C SER A 645 27.52 -28.08 -37.63
N LEU A 646 27.63 -27.24 -36.59
CA LEU A 646 28.34 -27.59 -35.34
C LEU A 646 27.59 -28.65 -34.54
N GLY A 647 26.25 -28.61 -34.50
CA GLY A 647 25.44 -29.66 -33.89
C GLY A 647 25.71 -31.03 -34.51
N ARG A 648 25.77 -31.11 -35.85
CA ARG A 648 26.16 -32.34 -36.58
C ARG A 648 27.61 -32.74 -36.32
N LEU A 649 28.52 -31.77 -36.24
CA LEU A 649 29.93 -32.05 -35.92
C LEU A 649 30.10 -32.72 -34.54
N LEU A 650 29.27 -32.33 -33.56
CA LEU A 650 29.30 -32.85 -32.19
C LEU A 650 28.61 -34.22 -32.03
N PHE A 651 27.56 -34.50 -32.82
CA PHE A 651 26.62 -35.59 -32.55
C PHE A 651 26.48 -36.67 -33.65
N LEU A 652 27.25 -36.60 -34.74
CA LEU A 652 27.33 -37.71 -35.71
C LEU A 652 28.29 -38.82 -35.23
N ASP A 653 27.81 -40.06 -35.13
CA ASP A 653 28.65 -41.23 -34.78
C ASP A 653 28.31 -42.45 -35.66
N PRO A 654 29.20 -42.86 -36.59
CA PRO A 654 30.57 -42.39 -36.75
C PRO A 654 30.65 -41.01 -37.42
N ALA A 655 31.56 -40.15 -36.92
CA ALA A 655 31.84 -38.86 -37.55
C ALA A 655 32.31 -39.05 -39.02
N PRO A 656 31.99 -38.13 -39.94
CA PRO A 656 32.46 -38.19 -41.33
C PRO A 656 33.98 -38.36 -41.40
N THR A 657 34.49 -39.06 -42.42
CA THR A 657 35.93 -39.35 -42.55
C THR A 657 36.78 -38.08 -42.47
N PHE A 658 36.35 -36.99 -43.12
CA PHE A 658 37.03 -35.69 -43.04
C PHE A 658 37.18 -35.16 -41.61
N VAL A 659 36.14 -35.31 -40.78
CA VAL A 659 36.13 -34.85 -39.38
C VAL A 659 36.99 -35.75 -38.50
N SER A 660 36.81 -37.08 -38.66
CA SER A 660 37.57 -38.08 -37.88
C SER A 660 39.06 -38.14 -38.25
N ASP A 661 39.45 -37.69 -39.44
CA ASP A 661 40.85 -37.51 -39.84
C ASP A 661 41.51 -36.28 -39.19
N LEU A 662 40.72 -35.31 -38.71
CA LEU A 662 41.22 -34.05 -38.15
C LEU A 662 41.13 -33.98 -36.62
N THR A 663 40.09 -34.56 -36.02
CA THR A 663 39.77 -34.40 -34.59
C THR A 663 39.45 -35.73 -33.94
N ASP A 664 39.78 -35.86 -32.65
CA ASP A 664 39.24 -36.92 -31.80
C ASP A 664 37.79 -36.59 -31.40
N PRO A 665 36.97 -37.59 -30.97
CA PRO A 665 35.63 -37.32 -30.46
C PRO A 665 35.67 -36.28 -29.34
N ILE A 666 34.86 -35.24 -29.50
CA ILE A 666 34.80 -34.12 -28.56
C ILE A 666 34.38 -34.63 -27.18
N ARG A 667 35.06 -34.14 -26.14
CA ARG A 667 34.84 -34.52 -24.74
C ARG A 667 34.22 -33.35 -23.99
N THR A 668 33.46 -33.65 -22.93
CA THR A 668 32.98 -32.65 -21.97
C THR A 668 34.14 -32.11 -21.14
N LYS A 669 33.93 -31.03 -20.39
CA LYS A 669 34.90 -30.50 -19.41
C LYS A 669 35.36 -31.53 -18.37
N PHE A 670 34.61 -32.62 -18.19
CA PHE A 670 34.92 -33.71 -17.27
C PHE A 670 35.56 -34.93 -17.94
N GLY A 671 35.77 -34.88 -19.27
CA GLY A 671 36.49 -35.90 -20.03
C GLY A 671 35.62 -37.01 -20.63
N ASP A 672 34.32 -37.02 -20.38
CA ASP A 672 33.36 -37.94 -21.01
C ASP A 672 33.18 -37.59 -22.49
N ARG A 673 32.86 -38.55 -23.36
CA ARG A 673 32.50 -38.25 -24.75
C ARG A 673 31.20 -37.46 -24.77
N PHE A 674 31.18 -36.33 -25.47
CA PHE A 674 30.04 -35.42 -25.48
C PHE A 674 28.75 -36.10 -25.96
N ILE A 675 28.87 -36.89 -27.05
CA ILE A 675 27.75 -37.67 -27.61
C ILE A 675 27.20 -38.74 -26.66
N ASP A 676 28.05 -39.34 -25.81
CA ASP A 676 27.64 -40.39 -24.88
C ASP A 676 26.93 -39.80 -23.64
N LYS A 677 27.34 -38.59 -23.21
CA LYS A 677 26.78 -37.89 -22.04
C LYS A 677 25.48 -37.15 -22.37
N HIS A 678 25.40 -36.53 -23.54
CA HIS A 678 24.27 -35.69 -23.98
C HIS A 678 23.56 -36.22 -25.23
N PRO A 679 23.30 -37.53 -25.36
CA PRO A 679 22.79 -38.10 -26.61
C PRO A 679 21.53 -37.37 -27.06
N ASN A 680 21.41 -37.15 -28.37
CA ASN A 680 20.17 -36.68 -29.00
C ASN A 680 19.63 -35.32 -28.48
N THR A 681 20.51 -34.48 -27.91
CA THR A 681 20.12 -33.23 -27.22
C THR A 681 20.11 -32.02 -28.16
N LEU A 682 21.18 -31.80 -28.96
CA LEU A 682 21.28 -30.60 -29.83
C LEU A 682 20.40 -30.67 -31.08
N ALA A 683 20.03 -31.86 -31.55
CA ALA A 683 19.17 -32.01 -32.73
C ALA A 683 17.79 -31.36 -32.54
N ALA A 684 17.31 -31.25 -31.29
CA ALA A 684 16.07 -30.53 -30.97
C ALA A 684 16.15 -29.02 -31.26
N TRP A 685 17.35 -28.42 -31.23
CA TRP A 685 17.56 -26.98 -31.43
C TRP A 685 17.49 -26.55 -32.90
N ASP A 686 17.61 -27.50 -33.84
CA ASP A 686 17.41 -27.27 -35.27
C ASP A 686 15.92 -27.02 -35.61
N LEU A 687 15.01 -27.32 -34.69
CA LEU A 687 13.57 -27.26 -34.93
C LEU A 687 13.01 -25.84 -34.76
N GLY A 688 12.02 -25.52 -35.58
CA GLY A 688 11.13 -24.39 -35.34
C GLY A 688 11.79 -23.01 -35.27
N GLY A 689 13.00 -22.84 -35.83
CA GLY A 689 13.72 -21.56 -35.88
C GLY A 689 14.41 -21.15 -34.58
N PHE A 690 14.66 -22.08 -33.64
CA PHE A 690 15.26 -21.75 -32.33
C PHE A 690 16.57 -20.95 -32.45
N TYR A 691 17.49 -21.34 -33.34
CA TYR A 691 18.73 -20.58 -33.56
C TYR A 691 18.50 -19.15 -34.07
N ASP A 692 17.48 -18.94 -34.90
CA ASP A 692 17.15 -17.60 -35.39
C ASP A 692 16.63 -16.71 -34.24
N GLY A 693 15.86 -17.28 -33.32
CA GLY A 693 15.42 -16.61 -32.10
C GLY A 693 16.58 -16.34 -31.14
N MET A 694 17.45 -17.32 -30.91
CA MET A 694 18.63 -17.17 -30.04
C MET A 694 19.61 -16.12 -30.57
N GLN A 695 19.67 -15.91 -31.90
CA GLN A 695 20.50 -14.84 -32.45
C GLN A 695 20.16 -13.48 -31.83
N ALA A 696 18.89 -13.17 -31.55
CA ALA A 696 18.51 -11.90 -30.90
C ALA A 696 19.14 -11.75 -29.51
N VAL A 697 19.16 -12.84 -28.72
CA VAL A 697 19.70 -12.86 -27.35
C VAL A 697 21.23 -12.86 -27.34
N VAL A 698 21.87 -13.58 -28.27
CA VAL A 698 23.32 -13.75 -28.32
C VAL A 698 24.02 -12.54 -28.95
N GLN A 699 23.37 -11.84 -29.89
CA GLN A 699 24.00 -10.77 -30.65
C GLN A 699 24.59 -9.65 -29.77
N PRO A 700 23.91 -9.11 -28.73
CA PRO A 700 24.49 -8.09 -27.86
C PRO A 700 25.79 -8.56 -27.20
N PHE A 701 25.81 -9.76 -26.62
CA PHE A 701 27.02 -10.30 -26.00
C PHE A 701 28.15 -10.49 -27.02
N ALA A 702 27.82 -11.00 -28.21
CA ALA A 702 28.77 -11.16 -29.30
C ALA A 702 29.28 -9.81 -29.85
N ASP A 703 28.48 -8.77 -29.77
CA ASP A 703 28.86 -7.43 -30.22
C ASP A 703 29.88 -6.75 -29.31
N HIS A 704 29.95 -7.20 -28.05
CA HIS A 704 30.85 -6.72 -27.00
C HIS A 704 31.97 -7.71 -26.64
N ASP A 705 32.11 -8.80 -27.39
CA ASP A 705 33.06 -9.90 -27.11
C ASP A 705 32.90 -10.48 -25.69
N SER A 706 31.65 -10.53 -25.20
CA SER A 706 31.24 -10.90 -23.84
C SER A 706 30.32 -12.13 -23.81
N GLU A 707 30.37 -13.00 -24.82
CA GLU A 707 29.56 -14.25 -24.89
C GLU A 707 29.71 -15.13 -23.66
N GLN A 708 30.87 -15.03 -23.01
CA GLN A 708 31.18 -15.70 -21.76
C GLN A 708 30.16 -15.39 -20.66
N LEU A 709 29.72 -14.14 -20.52
CA LEU A 709 28.78 -13.74 -19.47
C LEU A 709 27.40 -14.38 -19.66
N LEU A 710 26.97 -14.60 -20.91
CA LEU A 710 25.73 -15.33 -21.20
C LEU A 710 25.86 -16.81 -20.83
N LEU A 711 27.02 -17.43 -21.09
CA LEU A 711 27.27 -18.81 -20.66
C LEU A 711 27.30 -18.94 -19.14
N ASP A 712 27.97 -18.01 -18.44
CA ASP A 712 28.01 -18.01 -16.98
C ASP A 712 26.59 -17.95 -16.40
N LEU A 713 25.70 -17.13 -16.97
CA LEU A 713 24.29 -17.07 -16.55
C LEU A 713 23.57 -18.41 -16.77
N LEU A 714 23.75 -19.04 -17.94
CA LEU A 714 23.12 -20.34 -18.25
C LEU A 714 23.70 -21.48 -17.39
N VAL A 715 24.96 -21.39 -16.99
CA VAL A 715 25.63 -22.35 -16.09
C VAL A 715 25.08 -22.22 -14.67
N VAL A 716 24.85 -21.00 -14.18
CA VAL A 716 24.15 -20.78 -12.90
C VAL A 716 22.74 -21.35 -12.97
N LEU A 717 21.98 -21.06 -14.03
CA LEU A 717 20.66 -21.67 -14.22
C LEU A 717 20.75 -23.20 -14.20
N HIS A 718 21.74 -23.80 -14.87
CA HIS A 718 21.96 -25.24 -14.84
C HIS A 718 22.17 -25.81 -13.42
N SER A 719 22.97 -25.16 -12.57
CA SER A 719 23.23 -25.65 -11.21
C SER A 719 22.01 -25.55 -10.29
N HIS A 720 21.08 -24.62 -10.57
CA HIS A 720 19.85 -24.43 -9.80
C HIS A 720 18.63 -25.14 -10.38
N TRP A 721 18.68 -25.55 -11.65
CA TRP A 721 17.54 -26.16 -12.35
C TRP A 721 17.00 -27.44 -11.71
N PRO A 722 17.84 -28.45 -11.39
CA PRO A 722 17.36 -29.76 -10.96
C PRO A 722 16.63 -29.72 -9.62
N SER A 723 15.81 -30.75 -9.35
CA SER A 723 15.30 -31.02 -8.00
C SER A 723 16.36 -31.76 -7.16
N ARG A 724 16.18 -31.78 -5.84
CA ARG A 724 17.03 -32.60 -4.94
C ARG A 724 16.95 -34.10 -5.22
N GLN A 725 15.95 -34.56 -5.97
CA GLN A 725 15.78 -35.98 -6.36
C GLN A 725 16.50 -36.35 -7.65
N SER A 726 17.24 -35.41 -8.24
CA SER A 726 17.98 -35.61 -9.48
C SER A 726 19.24 -36.49 -9.29
N GLU A 727 19.86 -36.86 -10.42
CA GLU A 727 21.09 -37.65 -10.46
C GLU A 727 22.37 -36.83 -10.19
N MET A 728 22.23 -35.50 -10.10
CA MET A 728 23.33 -34.59 -9.79
C MET A 728 23.70 -34.70 -8.32
N GLN A 729 25.00 -34.62 -8.01
CA GLN A 729 25.45 -34.64 -6.63
C GLN A 729 25.28 -33.26 -5.98
N GLN A 730 25.02 -33.24 -4.68
CA GLN A 730 24.70 -32.03 -3.91
C GLN A 730 25.64 -31.84 -2.70
N SER A 731 26.68 -32.67 -2.59
CA SER A 731 27.50 -32.77 -1.39
C SER A 731 28.79 -31.96 -1.44
N ASP A 732 29.37 -31.78 -2.64
CA ASP A 732 30.64 -31.09 -2.81
C ASP A 732 30.53 -30.13 -4.01
N PRO A 733 30.44 -28.81 -3.77
CA PRO A 733 30.39 -27.80 -4.82
C PRO A 733 31.56 -27.84 -5.81
N ALA A 734 32.70 -28.43 -5.40
CA ALA A 734 33.87 -28.57 -6.26
C ALA A 734 33.92 -29.88 -7.05
N ALA A 735 33.01 -30.82 -6.79
CA ALA A 735 32.99 -32.11 -7.48
C ALA A 735 32.20 -32.04 -8.80
N VAL A 736 32.50 -33.01 -9.68
CA VAL A 736 31.83 -33.20 -10.97
C VAL A 736 30.32 -33.38 -10.77
N ASP A 737 29.52 -32.90 -11.72
CA ASP A 737 28.05 -32.99 -11.71
C ASP A 737 27.40 -32.40 -10.44
N TYR A 738 28.00 -31.35 -9.86
CA TYR A 738 27.37 -30.61 -8.75
C TYR A 738 26.15 -29.81 -9.24
N ALA A 739 25.09 -29.84 -8.45
CA ALA A 739 23.97 -28.91 -8.55
C ALA A 739 23.53 -28.49 -7.14
N TRP A 740 23.22 -27.21 -6.97
CA TRP A 740 22.51 -26.70 -5.79
C TRP A 740 21.12 -27.32 -5.68
N ALA A 741 20.53 -27.68 -6.83
CA ALA A 741 19.26 -28.37 -6.92
C ALA A 741 18.10 -27.59 -6.27
N SER A 742 18.07 -26.28 -6.54
CA SER A 742 17.07 -25.32 -6.05
C SER A 742 15.64 -25.55 -6.54
N ASN A 743 15.42 -26.62 -7.31
CA ASN A 743 14.11 -27.06 -7.77
C ASN A 743 13.45 -26.13 -8.82
N LEU A 744 14.20 -25.39 -9.65
CA LEU A 744 13.55 -24.58 -10.71
C LEU A 744 12.76 -25.43 -11.71
N VAL A 745 13.10 -26.73 -11.84
CA VAL A 745 12.36 -27.69 -12.67
C VAL A 745 10.87 -27.78 -12.29
N SER A 746 10.48 -27.44 -11.06
CA SER A 746 9.07 -27.39 -10.67
C SER A 746 8.30 -26.22 -11.31
N TYR A 747 8.99 -25.16 -11.74
CA TYR A 747 8.39 -24.02 -12.43
C TYR A 747 8.20 -24.25 -13.93
N GLU A 748 8.78 -25.31 -14.50
CA GLU A 748 8.68 -25.60 -15.93
C GLU A 748 7.23 -25.61 -16.47
N PRO A 749 6.23 -26.22 -15.80
CA PRO A 749 4.85 -26.18 -16.28
C PRO A 749 4.29 -24.75 -16.35
N ALA A 750 4.54 -23.95 -15.32
CA ALA A 750 4.07 -22.56 -15.24
C ALA A 750 4.76 -21.68 -16.30
N ILE A 751 6.08 -21.75 -16.40
CA ILE A 751 6.84 -20.99 -17.40
C ILE A 751 6.45 -21.44 -18.82
N ALA A 752 6.27 -22.74 -19.06
CA ALA A 752 5.81 -23.23 -20.35
C ALA A 752 4.43 -22.70 -20.73
N GLU A 753 3.50 -22.59 -19.77
CA GLU A 753 2.18 -21.99 -20.03
C GLU A 753 2.30 -20.51 -20.39
N VAL A 754 3.07 -19.71 -19.63
CA VAL A 754 3.31 -18.29 -19.93
C VAL A 754 3.92 -18.11 -21.32
N LEU A 755 4.93 -18.91 -21.65
CA LEU A 755 5.64 -18.82 -22.92
C LEU A 755 4.82 -19.36 -24.11
N ALA A 756 3.95 -20.35 -23.89
CA ALA A 756 3.08 -20.90 -24.92
C ALA A 756 1.89 -19.99 -25.23
N ASN A 757 1.34 -19.31 -24.22
CA ASN A 757 0.30 -18.30 -24.41
C ASN A 757 0.84 -17.11 -25.20
N GLY A 758 2.13 -16.79 -25.03
CA GLY A 758 2.84 -15.77 -25.81
C GLY A 758 2.63 -14.34 -25.31
N ASP A 759 1.65 -14.12 -24.43
CA ASP A 759 1.21 -12.78 -24.03
C ASP A 759 2.34 -11.90 -23.45
N LEU A 760 3.18 -12.44 -22.56
CA LEU A 760 4.27 -11.67 -21.93
C LEU A 760 5.41 -11.36 -22.89
N LEU A 761 5.96 -12.38 -23.58
CA LEU A 761 7.08 -12.18 -24.50
C LEU A 761 6.65 -11.34 -25.71
N ASP A 762 5.45 -11.56 -26.23
CA ASP A 762 4.92 -10.73 -27.32
C ASP A 762 4.66 -9.30 -26.88
N ALA A 763 4.13 -9.07 -25.68
CA ALA A 763 3.98 -7.73 -25.13
C ALA A 763 5.33 -7.04 -24.95
N LEU A 764 6.35 -7.71 -24.41
CA LEU A 764 7.70 -7.17 -24.28
C LEU A 764 8.27 -6.76 -25.64
N VAL A 765 8.25 -7.65 -26.64
CA VAL A 765 8.81 -7.37 -27.97
C VAL A 765 8.02 -6.28 -28.70
N ASP A 766 6.69 -6.29 -28.61
CA ASP A 766 5.85 -5.31 -29.32
C ASP A 766 5.91 -3.91 -28.70
N THR A 767 6.15 -3.81 -27.38
CA THR A 767 6.23 -2.52 -26.67
C THR A 767 7.64 -1.96 -26.67
N ALA A 768 8.68 -2.80 -26.75
CA ALA A 768 10.09 -2.38 -26.69
C ALA A 768 10.43 -1.19 -27.62
N PRO A 769 10.02 -1.14 -28.90
CA PRO A 769 10.35 0.01 -29.77
C PRO A 769 9.77 1.34 -29.28
N ALA A 770 8.58 1.31 -28.67
CA ALA A 770 7.93 2.51 -28.14
C ALA A 770 8.56 2.97 -26.82
N LEU A 771 8.96 2.00 -25.97
CA LEU A 771 9.66 2.24 -24.71
C LEU A 771 11.06 2.79 -24.95
N ASN A 772 11.83 2.16 -25.85
CA ASN A 772 13.17 2.62 -26.21
C ASN A 772 13.18 3.99 -26.91
N GLY A 773 12.03 4.42 -27.44
CA GLY A 773 11.83 5.77 -27.96
C GLY A 773 11.58 6.85 -26.90
N ILE A 774 11.49 6.50 -25.62
CA ILE A 774 11.43 7.47 -24.51
C ILE A 774 12.81 8.10 -24.32
N SER A 775 12.85 9.41 -24.10
CA SER A 775 14.08 10.17 -23.89
C SER A 775 13.92 11.13 -22.71
N THR A 776 15.01 11.25 -21.95
CA THR A 776 15.17 12.11 -20.78
C THR A 776 16.40 13.01 -20.97
N PRO A 777 16.64 13.99 -20.09
CA PRO A 777 17.91 14.72 -20.06
C PRO A 777 19.14 13.81 -19.87
N GLY A 778 19.03 12.71 -19.13
CA GLY A 778 20.10 11.77 -18.85
C GLY A 778 20.38 10.72 -19.94
N GLY A 779 19.43 10.46 -20.84
CA GLY A 779 19.60 9.47 -21.91
C GLY A 779 18.29 8.94 -22.51
N ASP A 780 18.41 7.93 -23.38
CA ASP A 780 17.27 7.12 -23.81
C ASP A 780 16.84 6.10 -22.72
N PHE A 781 15.68 5.46 -22.89
CA PHE A 781 15.16 4.50 -21.92
C PHE A 781 16.14 3.36 -21.57
N PRO A 782 16.80 2.69 -22.54
CA PRO A 782 17.87 1.73 -22.25
C PRO A 782 18.99 2.30 -21.37
N GLU A 783 19.49 3.50 -21.67
CA GLU A 783 20.54 4.17 -20.89
C GLU A 783 20.09 4.44 -19.44
N VAL A 784 18.89 5.02 -19.26
CA VAL A 784 18.34 5.33 -17.93
C VAL A 784 18.15 4.06 -17.08
N LEU A 785 17.61 2.99 -17.66
CA LEU A 785 17.43 1.72 -16.95
C LEU A 785 18.77 1.04 -16.62
N ALA A 786 19.73 1.07 -17.55
CA ALA A 786 21.06 0.50 -17.31
C ALA A 786 21.78 1.24 -16.18
N ASP A 787 21.69 2.57 -16.14
CA ASP A 787 22.27 3.38 -15.05
C ASP A 787 21.59 3.13 -13.69
N ALA A 788 20.26 2.98 -13.68
CA ALA A 788 19.54 2.61 -12.47
C ALA A 788 19.94 1.20 -11.99
N ALA A 789 20.12 0.24 -12.90
CA ALA A 789 20.61 -1.10 -12.58
C ALA A 789 22.06 -1.08 -12.07
N ARG A 790 22.94 -0.26 -12.68
CA ARG A 790 24.32 -0.05 -12.18
C ARG A 790 24.33 0.45 -10.76
N PHE A 791 23.47 1.43 -10.42
CA PHE A 791 23.32 1.90 -9.03
C PHE A 791 22.84 0.78 -8.10
N LEU A 792 21.77 0.07 -8.48
CA LEU A 792 21.18 -0.99 -7.67
C LEU A 792 22.18 -2.11 -7.33
N PHE A 793 23.06 -2.45 -8.27
CA PHE A 793 24.06 -3.51 -8.11
C PHE A 793 25.46 -3.01 -7.73
N ALA A 794 25.69 -1.69 -7.59
CA ALA A 794 26.97 -1.15 -7.19
C ALA A 794 27.31 -1.55 -5.74
N LEU A 795 28.53 -2.02 -5.53
CA LEU A 795 29.03 -2.31 -4.19
C LEU A 795 29.47 -1.00 -3.51
N ASP A 796 28.94 -0.73 -2.33
CA ASP A 796 29.21 0.45 -1.54
C ASP A 796 29.72 0.05 -0.13
N PRO A 797 30.97 0.39 0.24
CA PRO A 797 31.55 0.08 1.55
C PRO A 797 30.94 0.90 2.70
N ASP A 798 30.22 1.99 2.41
CA ASP A 798 29.60 2.85 3.41
C ASP A 798 28.11 2.51 3.61
N LEU A 799 27.47 1.85 2.64
CA LEU A 799 26.10 1.37 2.74
C LEU A 799 25.90 0.38 3.90
N ARG A 800 24.82 0.57 4.65
CA ARG A 800 24.39 -0.31 5.74
C ARG A 800 22.96 -0.78 5.51
N GLY A 801 22.63 -1.98 5.96
CA GLY A 801 21.24 -2.40 6.12
C GLY A 801 20.55 -1.59 7.22
N ARG A 802 19.22 -1.65 7.28
CA ARG A 802 18.39 -0.87 8.23
C ARG A 802 18.84 -1.02 9.70
N SER A 803 19.25 -2.22 10.10
CA SER A 803 19.73 -2.51 11.47
C SER A 803 21.19 -2.11 11.73
N GLY A 804 21.84 -1.41 10.79
CA GLY A 804 23.24 -0.97 10.86
C GLY A 804 24.27 -2.02 10.42
N GLY A 805 23.83 -3.18 9.94
CA GLY A 805 24.71 -4.23 9.42
C GLY A 805 25.47 -3.77 8.17
N ALA A 806 26.78 -4.05 8.11
CA ALA A 806 27.65 -3.73 6.96
C ALA A 806 27.94 -4.93 6.04
N ALA A 807 27.36 -6.08 6.35
CA ALA A 807 27.58 -7.33 5.64
C ALA A 807 26.26 -8.11 5.58
N SER A 808 26.11 -8.90 4.53
CA SER A 808 25.01 -9.86 4.36
C SER A 808 25.58 -11.29 4.34
N GLN A 809 24.70 -12.26 4.41
CA GLN A 809 25.02 -13.67 4.26
C GLN A 809 24.11 -14.24 3.17
N THR A 810 24.70 -14.92 2.19
CA THR A 810 23.95 -15.64 1.16
C THR A 810 23.13 -16.76 1.79
N SER A 811 22.10 -17.25 1.08
CA SER A 811 21.26 -18.34 1.61
C SER A 811 22.05 -19.64 1.88
N ASP A 812 23.20 -19.83 1.23
CA ASP A 812 24.14 -20.95 1.47
C ASP A 812 25.22 -20.67 2.53
N GLY A 813 25.18 -19.52 3.19
CA GLY A 813 26.03 -19.18 4.33
C GLY A 813 27.34 -18.46 4.01
N ARG A 814 27.61 -18.11 2.75
CA ARG A 814 28.78 -17.30 2.36
C ARG A 814 28.58 -15.85 2.82
N THR A 815 29.66 -15.22 3.29
CA THR A 815 29.62 -13.83 3.73
C THR A 815 29.81 -12.88 2.55
N ILE A 816 29.00 -11.82 2.52
CA ILE A 816 29.12 -10.67 1.61
C ILE A 816 29.61 -9.48 2.44
N ASP A 817 30.88 -9.08 2.26
CA ASP A 817 31.55 -8.06 3.09
C ASP A 817 31.27 -6.60 2.64
N THR A 818 30.58 -6.40 1.52
CA THR A 818 30.26 -5.06 0.99
C THR A 818 28.88 -5.12 0.37
N LEU A 819 27.99 -4.22 0.80
CA LEU A 819 26.60 -4.23 0.40
C LEU A 819 26.37 -3.47 -0.91
N SER A 820 25.36 -3.88 -1.67
CA SER A 820 24.71 -3.08 -2.69
C SER A 820 23.25 -2.80 -2.31
N PRO A 821 22.60 -1.78 -2.89
CA PRO A 821 21.17 -1.57 -2.69
C PRO A 821 20.32 -2.81 -3.04
N TRP A 822 20.73 -3.60 -4.04
CA TRP A 822 20.13 -4.91 -4.36
C TRP A 822 20.18 -5.86 -3.18
N GLN A 823 21.33 -5.98 -2.50
CA GLN A 823 21.48 -6.91 -1.37
C GLN A 823 20.63 -6.49 -0.18
N VAL A 824 20.50 -5.18 0.08
CA VAL A 824 19.60 -4.66 1.10
C VAL A 824 18.15 -5.06 0.82
N LEU A 825 17.70 -4.96 -0.44
CA LEU A 825 16.38 -5.43 -0.85
C LEU A 825 16.25 -6.96 -0.77
N ALA A 826 17.23 -7.70 -1.26
CA ALA A 826 17.24 -9.16 -1.28
C ALA A 826 17.13 -9.73 0.13
N ASP A 827 17.88 -9.19 1.10
CA ASP A 827 17.81 -9.58 2.51
C ASP A 827 16.40 -9.40 3.09
N GLY A 828 15.72 -8.29 2.75
CA GLY A 828 14.34 -8.03 3.16
C GLY A 828 13.34 -9.04 2.58
N TYR A 829 13.49 -9.40 1.30
CA TYR A 829 12.64 -10.41 0.64
C TYR A 829 12.93 -11.84 1.11
N GLU A 830 14.19 -12.18 1.38
CA GLU A 830 14.55 -13.47 1.97
C GLU A 830 13.92 -13.63 3.36
N ARG A 831 13.96 -12.56 4.18
CA ARG A 831 13.27 -12.54 5.47
C ARG A 831 11.75 -12.67 5.32
N LYS A 832 11.15 -11.96 4.37
CA LYS A 832 9.71 -12.11 4.04
C LYS A 832 9.37 -13.57 3.70
N THR A 833 10.18 -14.23 2.87
CA THR A 833 9.95 -15.64 2.51
C THR A 833 10.04 -16.56 3.73
N ARG A 834 11.01 -16.35 4.62
CA ARG A 834 11.12 -17.10 5.88
C ARG A 834 9.91 -16.90 6.79
N ILE A 835 9.43 -15.67 6.94
CA ILE A 835 8.21 -15.35 7.69
C ILE A 835 6.99 -16.03 7.05
N ALA A 836 6.88 -15.97 5.72
CA ALA A 836 5.76 -16.57 5.01
C ALA A 836 5.69 -18.10 5.18
N LEU A 837 6.85 -18.78 5.29
CA LEU A 837 6.92 -20.21 5.59
C LEU A 837 6.53 -20.53 7.05
N ALA A 838 6.77 -19.60 7.98
CA ALA A 838 6.42 -19.75 9.39
C ALA A 838 4.92 -19.47 9.66
N ASP A 839 4.33 -18.50 8.94
CA ASP A 839 2.91 -18.16 9.01
C ASP A 839 2.26 -18.09 7.61
N PRO A 840 1.84 -19.25 7.07
CA PRO A 840 1.17 -19.30 5.77
C PRO A 840 -0.14 -18.51 5.73
N GLY A 841 -0.87 -18.42 6.85
CA GLY A 841 -2.16 -17.72 6.90
C GLY A 841 -2.00 -16.20 6.75
N GLY A 842 -0.99 -15.64 7.41
CA GLY A 842 -0.59 -14.24 7.25
C GLY A 842 -0.02 -13.94 5.87
N ALA A 843 0.80 -14.83 5.33
CA ALA A 843 1.33 -14.72 3.97
C ALA A 843 0.22 -14.70 2.91
N ASP A 844 -0.73 -15.63 3.01
CA ASP A 844 -1.89 -15.70 2.11
C ASP A 844 -2.76 -14.44 2.23
N ALA A 845 -2.88 -13.86 3.43
CA ALA A 845 -3.58 -12.60 3.62
C ALA A 845 -2.85 -11.43 2.93
N TRP A 846 -1.54 -11.28 3.16
CA TRP A 846 -0.73 -10.28 2.48
C TRP A 846 -0.84 -10.38 0.96
N ASP A 847 -0.74 -11.60 0.43
CA ASP A 847 -0.85 -11.87 -1.01
C ASP A 847 -2.23 -11.50 -1.56
N ARG A 848 -3.33 -11.94 -0.93
CA ARG A 848 -4.69 -11.53 -1.34
C ARG A 848 -4.88 -10.02 -1.30
N GLY A 849 -4.42 -9.36 -0.23
CA GLY A 849 -4.54 -7.92 -0.05
C GLY A 849 -3.80 -7.12 -1.12
N THR A 850 -2.53 -7.46 -1.34
CA THR A 850 -1.68 -6.78 -2.34
C THR A 850 -2.12 -7.09 -3.78
N ARG A 851 -2.53 -8.32 -4.08
CA ARG A 851 -3.14 -8.66 -5.38
C ARG A 851 -4.40 -7.84 -5.63
N ARG A 852 -5.29 -7.71 -4.64
CA ARG A 852 -6.50 -6.90 -4.79
C ARG A 852 -6.18 -5.42 -5.07
N MET A 853 -5.13 -4.88 -4.45
CA MET A 853 -4.65 -3.53 -4.74
C MET A 853 -4.12 -3.41 -6.18
N VAL A 854 -3.27 -4.34 -6.62
CA VAL A 854 -2.77 -4.39 -8.02
C VAL A 854 -3.92 -4.50 -9.01
N ASP A 855 -4.92 -5.31 -8.70
CA ASP A 855 -6.12 -5.53 -9.52
C ASP A 855 -6.96 -4.28 -9.69
N THR A 856 -7.02 -3.48 -8.63
CA THR A 856 -7.80 -2.24 -8.60
C THR A 856 -7.09 -1.11 -9.32
N LEU A 857 -5.75 -1.05 -9.25
CA LEU A 857 -4.98 0.10 -9.71
C LEU A 857 -4.32 -0.12 -11.07
N MET A 858 -3.74 -1.30 -11.32
CA MET A 858 -2.70 -1.47 -12.35
C MET A 858 -3.09 -2.38 -13.53
N ARG A 859 -4.32 -2.92 -13.53
CA ARG A 859 -4.80 -3.82 -14.61
C ARG A 859 -4.93 -3.08 -15.93
N GLY A 860 -4.64 -3.78 -17.03
CA GLY A 860 -4.84 -3.29 -18.39
C GLY A 860 -6.04 -3.96 -19.06
N GLU A 861 -6.70 -3.23 -19.94
CA GLU A 861 -7.78 -3.75 -20.79
C GLU A 861 -7.62 -3.27 -22.23
N ASP A 862 -8.15 -4.05 -23.18
CA ASP A 862 -8.17 -3.71 -24.60
C ASP A 862 -9.61 -3.50 -25.07
N ASP A 863 -10.03 -2.24 -25.23
CA ASP A 863 -11.31 -1.83 -25.82
C ASP A 863 -11.10 -1.00 -27.09
N GLY A 864 -10.43 -1.61 -28.08
CA GLY A 864 -10.03 -0.93 -29.32
C GLY A 864 -8.69 -0.18 -29.20
N GLY A 865 -7.93 -0.52 -28.16
CA GLY A 865 -6.70 0.12 -27.71
C GLY A 865 -6.46 -0.26 -26.24
N TRP A 866 -5.21 -0.55 -25.88
CA TRP A 866 -4.85 -0.83 -24.49
C TRP A 866 -4.93 0.44 -23.66
N GLN A 867 -5.52 0.34 -22.47
CA GLN A 867 -5.61 1.39 -21.46
C GLN A 867 -5.61 0.77 -20.06
N PHE A 868 -5.35 1.55 -19.03
CA PHE A 868 -5.53 1.06 -17.66
C PHE A 868 -7.02 0.95 -17.34
N SER A 869 -7.45 -0.18 -16.77
CA SER A 869 -8.85 -0.37 -16.35
C SER A 869 -9.27 0.64 -15.28
N ASN A 870 -8.32 1.14 -14.49
CA ASN A 870 -8.55 2.27 -13.60
C ASN A 870 -8.09 3.58 -14.26
N PRO A 871 -9.01 4.47 -14.68
CA PRO A 871 -8.65 5.72 -15.35
C PRO A 871 -7.97 6.73 -14.41
N ASN A 872 -8.06 6.56 -13.08
CA ASN A 872 -7.37 7.43 -12.12
C ASN A 872 -5.88 7.07 -12.01
N PHE A 873 -5.49 5.82 -12.31
CA PHE A 873 -4.14 5.31 -12.04
C PHE A 873 -3.02 6.13 -12.72
N PRO A 874 -3.12 6.51 -14.01
CA PRO A 874 -2.14 7.41 -14.63
C PRO A 874 -1.99 8.74 -13.89
N VAL A 875 -3.11 9.38 -13.54
CA VAL A 875 -3.11 10.70 -12.91
C VAL A 875 -2.56 10.64 -11.48
N LEU A 876 -2.94 9.60 -10.72
CA LEU A 876 -2.40 9.31 -9.38
C LEU A 876 -0.89 9.07 -9.42
N SER A 877 -0.43 8.27 -10.40
CA SER A 877 0.99 7.94 -10.57
C SER A 877 1.82 9.19 -10.86
N VAL A 878 1.35 10.06 -11.77
CA VAL A 878 2.01 11.34 -12.06
C VAL A 878 2.07 12.22 -10.82
N ALA A 879 1.01 12.25 -10.01
CA ALA A 879 0.99 13.05 -8.80
C ALA A 879 1.97 12.57 -7.73
N LEU A 880 2.09 11.25 -7.56
CA LEU A 880 3.09 10.66 -6.67
C LEU A 880 4.52 10.92 -7.18
N ILE A 881 4.76 10.78 -8.49
CA ILE A 881 6.05 11.07 -9.13
C ILE A 881 6.44 12.55 -8.94
N ASP A 882 5.50 13.48 -9.16
CA ASP A 882 5.70 14.92 -8.91
C ASP A 882 6.09 15.17 -7.45
N PHE A 883 5.36 14.57 -6.52
CA PHE A 883 5.57 14.75 -5.09
C PHE A 883 6.94 14.21 -4.66
N VAL A 884 7.27 12.97 -5.01
CA VAL A 884 8.58 12.36 -4.68
C VAL A 884 9.72 13.15 -5.32
N GLY A 885 9.57 13.54 -6.59
CA GLY A 885 10.58 14.34 -7.29
C GLY A 885 10.83 15.70 -6.63
N ALA A 886 9.77 16.38 -6.18
CA ALA A 886 9.88 17.63 -5.43
C ALA A 886 10.62 17.44 -4.09
N ARG A 887 10.28 16.39 -3.32
CA ARG A 887 10.95 16.08 -2.04
C ARG A 887 12.44 15.80 -2.23
N VAL A 888 12.80 15.00 -3.24
CA VAL A 888 14.20 14.73 -3.57
C VAL A 888 14.93 16.02 -3.96
N ALA A 889 14.30 16.89 -4.76
CA ALA A 889 14.90 18.16 -5.15
C ALA A 889 15.12 19.12 -3.98
N ASP A 890 14.16 19.19 -3.04
CA ASP A 890 14.25 20.03 -1.85
C ASP A 890 15.42 19.60 -0.95
N HIS A 891 15.49 18.31 -0.61
CA HIS A 891 16.57 17.77 0.23
C HIS A 891 17.94 17.82 -0.47
N ARG A 892 17.97 17.64 -1.80
CA ARG A 892 19.20 17.86 -2.57
C ARG A 892 19.67 19.31 -2.52
N THR A 893 18.74 20.26 -2.52
CA THR A 893 19.02 21.70 -2.42
C THR A 893 19.47 22.08 -1.00
N ALA A 894 18.88 21.47 0.03
CA ALA A 894 19.28 21.63 1.43
C ALA A 894 20.64 20.98 1.73
N GLY A 895 21.03 19.96 0.97
CA GLY A 895 22.30 19.25 1.13
C GLY A 895 22.24 18.10 2.15
N ASP A 896 21.04 17.63 2.47
CA ASP A 896 20.74 16.61 3.49
C ASP A 896 20.10 15.33 2.90
N LEU A 897 20.04 15.19 1.56
CA LEU A 897 19.37 14.08 0.87
C LEU A 897 19.75 12.69 1.40
N GLU A 898 21.03 12.43 1.64
CA GLU A 898 21.51 11.13 2.13
C GLU A 898 21.09 10.87 3.58
N GLU A 899 21.16 11.89 4.44
CA GLU A 899 20.70 11.83 5.84
C GLU A 899 19.18 11.61 5.91
N TRP A 900 18.44 12.26 5.03
CA TRP A 900 17.00 12.08 4.91
C TRP A 900 16.62 10.66 4.44
N ILE A 901 17.27 10.14 3.38
CA ILE A 901 16.95 8.82 2.79
C ILE A 901 17.33 7.67 3.72
N TYR A 902 18.52 7.70 4.33
CA TYR A 902 19.02 6.57 5.12
C TYR A 902 18.84 6.73 6.63
N GLY A 903 18.51 7.94 7.10
CA GLY A 903 18.33 8.26 8.52
C GLY A 903 16.88 8.61 8.87
N GLU A 904 16.43 9.80 8.46
CA GLU A 904 15.16 10.39 8.92
C GLU A 904 13.93 9.63 8.42
N LEU A 905 13.81 9.42 7.11
CA LEU A 905 12.64 8.79 6.52
C LEU A 905 12.44 7.33 7.00
N PRO A 906 13.49 6.48 7.07
CA PRO A 906 13.36 5.15 7.68
C PRO A 906 12.99 5.20 9.15
N ALA A 907 13.51 6.16 9.93
CA ALA A 907 13.16 6.30 11.34
C ALA A 907 11.70 6.72 11.54
N ASP A 908 11.15 7.53 10.63
CA ASP A 908 9.73 7.90 10.64
C ASP A 908 8.83 6.71 10.31
N VAL A 909 9.20 5.89 9.31
CA VAL A 909 8.48 4.66 8.96
C VAL A 909 8.55 3.64 10.10
N ASP A 910 9.71 3.46 10.72
CA ASP A 910 9.91 2.61 11.90
C ASP A 910 9.04 3.09 13.08
N ARG A 911 9.03 4.39 13.36
CA ARG A 911 8.20 4.98 14.43
C ARG A 911 6.70 4.79 14.16
N LEU A 912 6.27 4.83 12.91
CA LEU A 912 4.87 4.63 12.51
C LEU A 912 4.45 3.16 12.63
N LEU A 913 5.19 2.25 11.99
CA LEU A 913 4.83 0.83 11.91
C LEU A 913 5.19 0.04 13.18
N GLY A 914 6.18 0.49 13.94
CA GLY A 914 6.50 -0.05 15.26
C GLY A 914 5.57 0.43 16.38
N SER A 915 4.61 1.34 16.10
CA SER A 915 3.75 1.97 17.10
C SER A 915 2.73 1.03 17.75
N PRO A 916 2.24 1.32 18.98
CA PRO A 916 1.11 0.60 19.57
C PRO A 916 -0.16 0.74 18.72
N ILE A 917 -0.35 1.87 18.05
CA ILE A 917 -1.49 2.08 17.14
C ILE A 917 -1.45 1.06 15.99
N PHE A 918 -0.30 0.91 15.32
CA PHE A 918 -0.16 -0.07 14.24
C PHE A 918 -0.29 -1.50 14.76
N ALA A 919 0.38 -1.84 15.87
CA ALA A 919 0.32 -3.17 16.47
C ALA A 919 -1.11 -3.57 16.85
N GLY A 920 -1.86 -2.70 17.55
CA GLY A 920 -3.26 -2.95 17.89
C GLY A 920 -4.17 -3.04 16.66
N THR A 921 -3.92 -2.22 15.63
CA THR A 921 -4.67 -2.31 14.36
C THR A 921 -4.41 -3.63 13.62
N ALA A 922 -3.16 -4.10 13.59
CA ALA A 922 -2.79 -5.37 12.98
C ALA A 922 -3.43 -6.56 13.73
N ASP A 923 -3.44 -6.52 15.06
CA ASP A 923 -4.08 -7.55 15.89
C ASP A 923 -5.61 -7.56 15.70
N LEU A 924 -6.23 -6.39 15.56
CA LEU A 924 -7.65 -6.26 15.21
C LEU A 924 -7.94 -6.82 13.81
N ALA A 925 -7.08 -6.53 12.83
CA ALA A 925 -7.20 -7.08 11.49
C ALA A 925 -7.09 -8.61 11.49
N ALA A 926 -6.16 -9.17 12.29
CA ALA A 926 -6.04 -10.60 12.51
C ALA A 926 -7.32 -11.20 13.11
N ALA A 927 -7.88 -10.56 14.13
CA ALA A 927 -9.13 -10.99 14.77
C ALA A 927 -10.33 -10.96 13.79
N MET A 928 -10.42 -9.92 12.94
CA MET A 928 -11.44 -9.79 11.90
C MET A 928 -11.28 -10.79 10.75
N ALA A 929 -10.04 -11.18 10.41
CA ALA A 929 -9.76 -12.21 9.43
C ALA A 929 -10.13 -13.63 9.95
N GLY A 930 -10.18 -13.81 11.26
CA GLY A 930 -10.59 -15.05 11.91
C GLY A 930 -12.10 -15.35 11.80
N PRO A 931 -12.51 -16.61 11.99
CA PRO A 931 -13.92 -17.03 11.85
C PRO A 931 -14.85 -16.32 12.84
N ASP A 932 -14.37 -16.00 14.05
CA ASP A 932 -15.16 -15.35 15.10
C ASP A 932 -15.32 -13.83 14.87
N GLY A 933 -14.47 -13.22 14.04
CA GLY A 933 -14.54 -11.81 13.68
C GLY A 933 -15.29 -11.52 12.37
N ALA A 934 -15.67 -12.56 11.61
CA ALA A 934 -16.23 -12.42 10.27
C ALA A 934 -17.53 -11.58 10.22
N ALA A 935 -18.39 -11.67 11.23
CA ALA A 935 -19.61 -10.87 11.30
C ALA A 935 -19.29 -9.37 11.50
N ALA A 936 -18.39 -9.05 12.44
CA ALA A 936 -17.95 -7.69 12.69
C ALA A 936 -17.24 -7.10 11.47
N ARG A 937 -16.40 -7.91 10.81
CA ARG A 937 -15.78 -7.55 9.53
C ARG A 937 -16.82 -7.19 8.47
N ALA A 938 -17.83 -8.03 8.27
CA ALA A 938 -18.87 -7.77 7.26
C ALA A 938 -19.62 -6.46 7.52
N GLN A 939 -19.83 -6.09 8.80
CA GLN A 939 -20.43 -4.79 9.17
C GLN A 939 -19.49 -3.62 8.89
N LEU A 940 -18.19 -3.77 9.18
CA LEU A 940 -17.20 -2.74 8.89
C LEU A 940 -17.03 -2.52 7.38
N ASP A 941 -16.85 -3.59 6.61
CA ASP A 941 -16.77 -3.56 5.15
C ASP A 941 -18.04 -2.92 4.56
N GLY A 942 -19.21 -3.32 5.05
CA GLY A 942 -20.50 -2.76 4.64
C GLY A 942 -20.66 -1.27 4.94
N LEU A 943 -20.21 -0.80 6.12
CA LEU A 943 -20.19 0.62 6.46
C LEU A 943 -19.24 1.40 5.53
N MET A 944 -18.03 0.89 5.30
CA MET A 944 -17.06 1.53 4.40
C MET A 944 -17.60 1.62 2.98
N LEU A 945 -18.18 0.54 2.44
CA LEU A 945 -18.85 0.56 1.13
C LEU A 945 -20.02 1.55 1.07
N PHE A 946 -20.74 1.76 2.17
CA PHE A 946 -21.81 2.76 2.22
C PHE A 946 -21.26 4.19 2.21
N LEU A 947 -20.26 4.49 3.04
CA LEU A 947 -19.63 5.82 3.12
C LEU A 947 -18.90 6.20 1.83
N LEU A 948 -18.32 5.21 1.14
CA LEU A 948 -17.60 5.35 -0.13
C LEU A 948 -18.52 5.15 -1.36
N SER A 949 -19.84 5.32 -1.21
CA SER A 949 -20.81 5.09 -2.29
C SER A 949 -20.78 6.19 -3.37
N PRO A 950 -20.44 5.89 -4.63
CA PRO A 950 -20.15 6.90 -5.65
C PRO A 950 -21.37 7.76 -6.01
N ASN A 951 -21.15 9.06 -6.26
CA ASN A 951 -22.15 10.03 -6.71
C ASN A 951 -23.35 10.18 -5.76
N THR A 952 -23.11 10.02 -4.46
CA THR A 952 -24.13 10.18 -3.42
C THR A 952 -23.81 11.38 -2.53
N VAL A 953 -24.85 11.93 -1.89
CA VAL A 953 -24.68 12.95 -0.83
C VAL A 953 -23.84 12.39 0.33
N VAL A 954 -23.91 11.08 0.58
CA VAL A 954 -23.11 10.38 1.58
C VAL A 954 -21.62 10.46 1.27
N GLN A 955 -21.22 10.18 0.02
CA GLN A 955 -19.82 10.33 -0.38
C GLN A 955 -19.37 11.79 -0.35
N ALA A 956 -20.16 12.74 -0.84
CA ALA A 956 -19.81 14.16 -0.77
C ALA A 956 -19.62 14.62 0.69
N THR A 957 -20.48 14.14 1.61
CA THR A 957 -20.37 14.41 3.05
C THR A 957 -19.12 13.77 3.64
N THR A 958 -18.81 12.53 3.27
CA THR A 958 -17.63 11.79 3.73
C THR A 958 -16.36 12.48 3.25
N LEU A 959 -16.28 12.82 1.97
CA LEU A 959 -15.15 13.52 1.36
C LEU A 959 -14.92 14.89 2.00
N ALA A 960 -15.99 15.68 2.19
CA ALA A 960 -15.90 16.97 2.88
C ALA A 960 -15.44 16.79 4.34
N ALA A 961 -15.99 15.83 5.08
CA ALA A 961 -15.63 15.59 6.48
C ALA A 961 -14.17 15.13 6.64
N VAL A 962 -13.70 14.22 5.80
CA VAL A 962 -12.30 13.76 5.82
C VAL A 962 -11.35 14.91 5.44
N SER A 963 -11.68 15.67 4.39
CA SER A 963 -10.88 16.82 3.98
C SER A 963 -10.84 17.90 5.05
N ASP A 964 -11.96 18.12 5.76
CA ASP A 964 -12.02 19.05 6.88
C ASP A 964 -11.14 18.60 8.04
N LEU A 965 -11.20 17.31 8.41
CA LEU A 965 -10.35 16.71 9.46
C LEU A 965 -8.86 16.77 9.12
N LEU A 966 -8.49 16.56 7.85
CA LEU A 966 -7.13 16.70 7.38
C LEU A 966 -6.64 18.15 7.50
N GLN A 967 -7.46 19.11 7.05
CA GLN A 967 -7.10 20.54 7.15
C GLN A 967 -7.02 21.00 8.60
N LEU A 968 -7.82 20.43 9.50
CA LEU A 968 -7.73 20.68 10.93
C LEU A 968 -6.41 20.24 11.56
N GLN A 969 -5.67 19.30 10.95
CA GLN A 969 -4.34 18.93 11.44
C GLN A 969 -3.31 20.07 11.32
N LEU A 970 -3.61 21.12 10.57
CA LEU A 970 -2.78 22.32 10.52
C LEU A 970 -3.01 23.26 11.71
N ASP A 971 -4.14 23.14 12.39
CA ASP A 971 -4.58 24.06 13.45
C ASP A 971 -4.08 23.65 14.83
N ASP A 972 -2.77 23.74 15.01
CA ASP A 972 -2.12 23.32 16.24
C ASP A 972 -2.63 24.10 17.47
N ASP A 973 -2.94 25.38 17.30
CA ASP A 973 -3.37 26.30 18.37
C ASP A 973 -4.67 25.84 19.05
N GLN A 974 -5.57 25.17 18.33
CA GLN A 974 -6.84 24.69 18.88
C GLN A 974 -6.88 23.17 19.06
N VAL A 975 -6.25 22.40 18.17
CA VAL A 975 -6.28 20.94 18.22
C VAL A 975 -5.39 20.40 19.33
N VAL A 976 -4.19 20.94 19.54
CA VAL A 976 -3.23 20.41 20.52
C VAL A 976 -3.75 20.54 21.97
N PRO A 977 -4.28 21.69 22.43
CA PRO A 977 -4.84 21.78 23.78
C PRO A 977 -6.00 20.81 24.00
N LEU A 978 -6.88 20.67 23.01
CA LEU A 978 -8.00 19.73 23.08
C LEU A 978 -7.51 18.27 23.13
N ALA A 979 -6.54 17.92 22.29
CA ALA A 979 -5.94 16.59 22.26
C ALA A 979 -5.30 16.23 23.61
N ARG A 980 -4.45 17.11 24.15
CA ARG A 980 -3.81 16.92 25.46
C ARG A 980 -4.81 16.74 26.60
N ALA A 981 -5.90 17.50 26.57
CA ALA A 981 -6.91 17.43 27.62
C ALA A 981 -7.81 16.18 27.52
N VAL A 982 -8.09 15.69 26.29
CA VAL A 982 -8.93 14.50 26.06
C VAL A 982 -8.13 13.19 26.19
N GLY A 983 -6.89 13.15 25.71
CA GLY A 983 -6.06 11.95 25.62
C GLY A 983 -6.01 11.09 26.88
N PRO A 984 -5.74 11.65 28.07
CA PRO A 984 -5.68 10.90 29.33
C PRO A 984 -6.99 10.16 29.69
N PHE A 985 -8.13 10.63 29.20
CA PHE A 985 -9.43 10.00 29.47
C PHE A 985 -9.78 8.85 28.52
N LEU A 986 -9.07 8.74 27.40
CA LEU A 986 -9.26 7.66 26.43
C LEU A 986 -8.55 6.37 26.83
N GLY A 987 -7.59 6.43 27.76
CA GLY A 987 -6.80 5.26 28.15
C GLY A 987 -7.60 4.26 29.00
N ARG A 988 -7.23 2.98 28.91
CA ARG A 988 -7.96 1.89 29.57
C ARG A 988 -8.03 2.00 31.10
N GLU A 989 -7.09 2.72 31.72
CA GLU A 989 -7.05 2.94 33.17
C GLU A 989 -8.29 3.70 33.68
N VAL A 990 -8.81 4.63 32.87
CA VAL A 990 -10.06 5.35 33.16
C VAL A 990 -11.25 4.43 32.93
N GLY A 991 -11.15 3.50 31.97
CA GLY A 991 -12.19 2.52 31.64
C GLY A 991 -13.45 3.14 31.05
N MET A 992 -13.36 4.38 30.55
CA MET A 992 -14.48 5.10 29.94
C MET A 992 -14.90 4.42 28.63
N VAL A 993 -13.94 4.22 27.73
CA VAL A 993 -14.19 3.74 26.37
C VAL A 993 -14.61 2.26 26.39
N ASP A 994 -13.82 1.38 27.02
CA ASP A 994 -14.18 -0.02 27.21
C ASP A 994 -15.52 -0.21 27.93
N GLY A 995 -15.84 0.65 28.91
CA GLY A 995 -17.12 0.64 29.61
C GLY A 995 -18.30 0.93 28.68
N PHE A 996 -18.19 1.94 27.81
CA PHE A 996 -19.22 2.25 26.81
C PHE A 996 -19.31 1.20 25.70
N LEU A 997 -18.19 0.61 25.27
CA LEU A 997 -18.19 -0.49 24.31
C LEU A 997 -18.90 -1.72 24.88
N THR A 998 -18.57 -2.09 26.12
CA THR A 998 -19.20 -3.21 26.82
C THR A 998 -20.69 -2.95 27.03
N LEU A 999 -21.09 -1.72 27.41
CA LEU A 999 -22.50 -1.33 27.49
C LEU A 999 -23.21 -1.50 26.16
N THR A 1000 -22.62 -1.01 25.07
CA THR A 1000 -23.20 -1.07 23.73
C THR A 1000 -23.36 -2.52 23.27
N ALA A 1001 -22.36 -3.38 23.53
CA ALA A 1001 -22.43 -4.81 23.22
C ALA A 1001 -23.57 -5.50 23.98
N ARG A 1002 -23.72 -5.26 25.29
CA ARG A 1002 -24.78 -5.86 26.11
C ARG A 1002 -26.17 -5.34 25.76
N ALA A 1003 -26.30 -4.03 25.54
CA ALA A 1003 -27.56 -3.40 25.16
C ALA A 1003 -27.99 -3.84 23.75
N GLY A 1004 -27.07 -3.90 22.79
CA GLY A 1004 -27.33 -4.41 21.44
C GLY A 1004 -27.74 -5.88 21.43
N ALA A 1005 -27.13 -6.72 22.26
CA ALA A 1005 -27.53 -8.11 22.43
C ALA A 1005 -28.94 -8.27 23.05
N ALA A 1006 -29.36 -7.33 23.90
CA ALA A 1006 -30.69 -7.31 24.50
C ALA A 1006 -31.77 -6.71 23.57
N ASP A 1007 -31.38 -5.91 22.58
CA ASP A 1007 -32.27 -5.21 21.66
C ASP A 1007 -32.79 -6.10 20.52
N THR A 1008 -33.69 -7.03 20.86
CA THR A 1008 -34.29 -7.95 19.90
C THR A 1008 -35.27 -7.32 18.90
N THR A 1009 -35.60 -6.03 19.06
CA THR A 1009 -36.57 -5.31 18.22
C THR A 1009 -35.96 -4.12 17.46
N GLU A 1010 -34.62 -4.00 17.47
CA GLU A 1010 -33.86 -2.92 16.83
C GLU A 1010 -34.40 -1.53 17.23
N PHE A 1011 -34.72 -1.36 18.50
CA PHE A 1011 -35.13 -0.08 19.05
C PHE A 1011 -33.97 0.91 19.13
N LEU A 1012 -32.78 0.50 19.58
CA LEU A 1012 -31.61 1.39 19.74
C LEU A 1012 -31.15 2.00 18.40
N PRO A 1013 -31.02 1.25 17.29
CA PRO A 1013 -30.69 1.83 15.99
C PRO A 1013 -31.76 2.81 15.49
N ARG A 1014 -33.06 2.50 15.70
CA ARG A 1014 -34.16 3.41 15.34
C ARG A 1014 -34.12 4.70 16.16
N MET A 1015 -33.84 4.59 17.45
CA MET A 1015 -33.68 5.74 18.35
C MET A 1015 -32.51 6.63 17.91
N ILE A 1016 -31.35 6.04 17.61
CA ILE A 1016 -30.17 6.77 17.10
C ILE A 1016 -30.49 7.46 15.77
N ARG A 1017 -31.21 6.80 14.86
CA ARG A 1017 -31.67 7.41 13.61
C ARG A 1017 -32.60 8.59 13.85
N THR A 1018 -33.60 8.46 14.72
CA THR A 1018 -34.50 9.59 15.03
C THR A 1018 -33.71 10.77 15.60
N LEU A 1019 -32.75 10.50 16.48
CA LEU A 1019 -31.92 11.51 17.13
C LEU A 1019 -31.11 12.35 16.13
N TYR A 1020 -30.50 11.69 15.13
CA TYR A 1020 -29.61 12.34 14.16
C TYR A 1020 -30.25 12.71 12.82
N LEU A 1021 -31.27 11.97 12.37
CA LEU A 1021 -31.86 12.09 11.03
C LEU A 1021 -33.25 12.73 11.01
N GLY A 1022 -33.91 12.93 12.15
CA GLY A 1022 -35.25 13.52 12.22
C GLY A 1022 -35.37 14.90 11.54
N ASP A 1023 -36.61 15.31 11.21
CA ASP A 1023 -36.94 16.52 10.44
C ASP A 1023 -36.33 17.83 11.01
N SER A 1024 -36.04 17.86 12.30
CA SER A 1024 -35.33 18.96 12.98
C SER A 1024 -34.10 18.51 13.77
N ALA A 1025 -33.48 17.38 13.37
CA ALA A 1025 -32.35 16.72 14.05
C ALA A 1025 -32.44 16.87 15.57
N THR A 1026 -33.25 16.03 16.21
CA THR A 1026 -33.66 16.17 17.60
C THR A 1026 -32.49 16.41 18.58
N ILE A 1027 -31.31 15.88 18.26
CA ILE A 1027 -30.05 16.17 18.95
C ILE A 1027 -29.68 17.66 18.98
N ASP A 1028 -29.85 18.41 17.90
CA ASP A 1028 -29.53 19.84 17.83
C ASP A 1028 -30.42 20.65 18.78
N VAL A 1029 -31.71 20.29 18.89
CA VAL A 1029 -32.63 20.93 19.85
C VAL A 1029 -32.20 20.63 21.30
N ILE A 1030 -31.83 19.38 21.59
CA ILE A 1030 -31.37 18.99 22.92
C ILE A 1030 -30.07 19.72 23.28
N LEU A 1031 -29.10 19.75 22.36
CA LEU A 1031 -27.82 20.40 22.58
C LEU A 1031 -27.96 21.90 22.75
N THR A 1032 -28.72 22.57 21.87
CA THR A 1032 -28.99 24.01 21.98
C THR A 1032 -29.67 24.33 23.31
N GLY A 1033 -30.65 23.51 23.72
CA GLY A 1033 -31.31 23.68 25.02
C GLY A 1033 -30.37 23.47 26.20
N VAL A 1034 -29.41 22.54 26.13
CA VAL A 1034 -28.39 22.38 27.18
C VAL A 1034 -27.42 23.56 27.20
N GLU A 1035 -26.94 23.98 26.03
CA GLU A 1035 -26.04 25.12 25.87
C GLU A 1035 -26.67 26.41 26.42
N ASP A 1036 -27.90 26.73 26.03
CA ASP A 1036 -28.62 27.93 26.49
C ASP A 1036 -28.92 27.87 28.00
N VAL A 1037 -29.16 26.70 28.57
CA VAL A 1037 -29.44 26.54 30.01
C VAL A 1037 -28.18 26.63 30.86
N GLN A 1038 -27.08 26.06 30.40
CA GLN A 1038 -25.84 25.90 31.18
C GLN A 1038 -24.78 26.98 30.91
N ARG A 1039 -24.96 27.84 29.90
CA ARG A 1039 -24.04 28.95 29.63
C ARG A 1039 -23.97 29.95 30.78
N ARG A 1040 -22.98 30.84 30.77
CA ARG A 1040 -22.72 31.78 31.88
C ARG A 1040 -23.83 32.81 32.05
N ASP A 1041 -24.41 33.29 30.96
CA ASP A 1041 -25.59 34.17 30.95
C ASP A 1041 -26.76 33.54 30.16
N PRO A 1042 -27.51 32.60 30.76
CA PRO A 1042 -28.57 31.84 30.10
C PRO A 1042 -29.73 32.67 29.52
N VAL A 1043 -29.90 33.92 29.99
CA VAL A 1043 -31.05 34.76 29.60
C VAL A 1043 -30.61 35.94 28.74
N GLY A 1044 -29.53 36.62 29.10
CA GLY A 1044 -29.05 37.80 28.36
C GLY A 1044 -28.34 37.46 27.05
N ALA A 1045 -27.76 36.27 26.94
CA ALA A 1045 -27.02 35.82 25.78
C ALA A 1045 -27.68 34.66 25.01
N ALA A 1046 -28.95 34.33 25.31
CA ALA A 1046 -29.66 33.22 24.65
C ALA A 1046 -29.59 33.31 23.11
N GLY A 1047 -29.15 32.24 22.46
CA GLY A 1047 -28.96 32.19 21.00
C GLY A 1047 -27.76 32.96 20.44
N ALA A 1048 -26.97 33.65 21.27
CA ALA A 1048 -25.69 34.24 20.84
C ALA A 1048 -24.59 33.16 20.75
N PRO A 1049 -23.56 33.32 19.90
CA PRO A 1049 -22.40 32.43 19.86
C PRO A 1049 -21.81 32.23 21.26
N LEU A 1050 -21.36 31.02 21.57
CA LEU A 1050 -20.74 30.69 22.85
C LEU A 1050 -19.36 31.34 22.96
N GLU A 1051 -19.10 32.01 24.08
CA GLU A 1051 -17.79 32.53 24.47
C GLU A 1051 -17.00 31.49 25.28
N PRO A 1052 -15.68 31.64 25.49
CA PRO A 1052 -14.89 30.68 26.28
C PRO A 1052 -15.49 30.40 27.67
N ALA A 1053 -16.00 31.42 28.35
CA ALA A 1053 -16.62 31.24 29.66
C ALA A 1053 -17.96 30.48 29.62
N ASP A 1054 -18.66 30.51 28.47
CA ASP A 1054 -19.85 29.69 28.26
C ASP A 1054 -19.47 28.22 28.06
N PHE A 1055 -18.43 27.93 27.28
CA PHE A 1055 -17.92 26.55 27.13
C PHE A 1055 -17.52 25.94 28.47
N ALA A 1056 -16.75 26.67 29.29
CA ALA A 1056 -16.39 26.25 30.63
C ALA A 1056 -17.62 25.93 31.50
N ALA A 1057 -18.64 26.81 31.49
CA ALA A 1057 -19.86 26.63 32.25
C ALA A 1057 -20.69 25.44 31.78
N VAL A 1058 -20.85 25.26 30.46
CA VAL A 1058 -21.58 24.14 29.85
C VAL A 1058 -20.89 22.82 30.18
N LEU A 1059 -19.59 22.71 29.95
CA LEU A 1059 -18.82 21.49 30.22
C LEU A 1059 -18.83 21.12 31.70
N THR A 1060 -18.62 22.09 32.59
CA THR A 1060 -18.65 21.86 34.04
C THR A 1060 -20.04 21.47 34.53
N GLY A 1061 -21.08 22.14 34.01
CA GLY A 1061 -22.48 21.87 34.36
C GLY A 1061 -22.94 20.48 33.95
N VAL A 1062 -22.54 20.04 32.76
CA VAL A 1062 -22.82 18.69 32.23
C VAL A 1062 -21.94 17.63 32.91
N GLY A 1063 -20.65 17.88 33.11
CA GLY A 1063 -19.76 16.96 33.83
C GLY A 1063 -20.21 16.72 35.28
N GLY A 1064 -20.62 17.79 35.97
CA GLY A 1064 -21.22 17.69 37.30
C GLY A 1064 -22.57 16.99 37.32
N PHE A 1065 -23.29 16.90 36.20
CA PHE A 1065 -24.49 16.07 36.09
C PHE A 1065 -24.14 14.58 36.08
N PHE A 1066 -23.07 14.17 35.40
CA PHE A 1066 -22.63 12.77 35.42
C PHE A 1066 -22.04 12.33 36.76
N ARG A 1067 -21.40 13.25 37.49
CA ARG A 1067 -20.80 12.95 38.81
C ARG A 1067 -21.77 12.92 39.99
N ASP A 1068 -22.94 13.55 39.90
CA ASP A 1068 -23.86 13.67 41.03
C ASP A 1068 -24.64 12.37 41.27
N GLU A 1069 -24.24 11.61 42.29
CA GLU A 1069 -24.86 10.34 42.68
C GLU A 1069 -26.33 10.47 43.13
N ALA A 1070 -26.69 11.62 43.73
CA ALA A 1070 -27.96 11.78 44.43
C ALA A 1070 -29.03 12.46 43.58
N ARG A 1071 -28.65 13.30 42.61
CA ARG A 1071 -29.55 14.09 41.74
C ARG A 1071 -29.09 14.19 40.29
N GLY A 1072 -27.93 13.63 39.95
CA GLY A 1072 -27.42 13.54 38.59
C GLY A 1072 -27.73 12.21 37.94
N PHE A 1073 -26.89 11.82 36.97
CA PHE A 1073 -27.12 10.68 36.09
C PHE A 1073 -27.42 9.36 36.84
N HIS A 1074 -26.69 9.05 37.91
CA HIS A 1074 -26.92 7.85 38.72
C HIS A 1074 -28.30 7.80 39.37
N LYS A 1075 -28.89 8.94 39.74
CA LYS A 1075 -30.25 8.97 40.27
C LYS A 1075 -31.28 8.73 39.17
N PHE A 1076 -31.01 9.16 37.94
CA PHE A 1076 -31.86 8.83 36.79
C PHE A 1076 -31.87 7.33 36.54
N VAL A 1077 -30.74 6.64 36.70
CA VAL A 1077 -30.65 5.17 36.64
C VAL A 1077 -31.44 4.47 37.76
N ASN A 1078 -31.28 4.91 39.02
CA ASN A 1078 -31.96 4.28 40.18
C ASN A 1078 -33.49 4.47 40.21
N ILE A 1079 -34.07 5.24 39.29
CA ILE A 1079 -35.52 5.42 39.14
C ILE A 1079 -36.13 4.32 38.24
N VAL A 1080 -35.28 3.59 37.53
CA VAL A 1080 -35.59 2.59 36.51
C VAL A 1080 -35.60 1.18 37.08
N GLU A 1081 -34.71 0.92 38.04
CA GLU A 1081 -34.73 -0.23 38.95
C GLU A 1081 -35.88 -0.10 39.97
#